data_AF-A0A3B0U1Q8-F1
#
_entry.id   AF-A0A3B0U1Q8-F1
#
_cell.length_a   1.000
_cell.length_b   1.000
_cell.length_c   1.000
_cell.angle_alpha   90.00
_cell.angle_beta   90.00
_cell.angle_gamma   90.00
#
_symmetry.space_group_name_H-M   'P 1'
#
loop_
_entity.id
_entity.type
_entity.pdbx_description
1 polymer ?
#
loop_
_entity_poly.entity_id
_entity_poly.type
_entity_poly.pdbx_seq_one_letter_code
_entity_poly.pdbx_strand_id
1 'polypeptide(L)'
;MPVSSKVATSALQPNRLAEGGLIDRTHPLTFDFDGRALPGFLGDSLASALLANDKKLVARSFKYHRPRGIFTAGSGEPNALMTIGKGACCEPNCKATTIELHNGLVAHSQNGWPGVGFDFGAIISAFSPFLPAGFYYKTFMWPSSFWEKVYEPLIRRTAGLGPAPTQPDPERYETQNEFCDLLVVGSGPAGLAAALAAARSGARVMLCEEDFAFGGRLNGEICEIGGQSGADWAQATIDELGSMTNVRLCPSTAILGVYDGNTHLGVQKLSSSGHQKNGKTFAQKLWVIVPHHVIMATGASERPIIFGGNDRPGVMLASAVRTYINRFAVAPGQRAAIFTCCDDGWRTLSDLERAGVEVAAVIDTRDEVSPKILALAKNSPARIMRGAHVIATTGWKQLRRISVKDAKGHITKFDVDLLAVSGGWNPNIALTSHLGDKPVWSERIAAFVPPDMGKSTEVAGAAAGHLSLGMALNDGVAAAALATGGKARLELAPANNESEAISPLWVVAGSRGKAFVDLQNDVTSSDIDLAWREGFKSPEHIKRYTTMGMGTDQGRTGNMNGLAKIAQASKKPIESVGNMSGRPPYVPVRLGVLAGGHRGRHFRPVRQTSANRVAKKMGARFVPAGQWFRPQYYARPGETDWLDSVSREVVATRKSVGICDVSTLGKIDVQGEDAAQFLNRVYINNMAGVALNKTRYGVMLREDGFVLDDGTAARFAHDHFVISTTTAKALRVMQHLNYCHQVLWPSLDVQMVSVTEQWSQYAIAGPNSRNVLAALVSDYLDVSNEAFPFMACARFELDGMPARAFRVSFSGERAFEIAVPAQYGKEIFLRLLELGAPYDITPYGTEALGVLRLEKGHSSGPEISGQTTARDLGFGRMMSKKKDFIGRVLAGREALIAPERPSLVGLKPVNADEKFFSGAHILNVRATPTSDNDQGYVTSAAYSPHIGSWIGLGLVSGGMGRKGEIVRAHDPVRNGDIRLQICSPVFVDPEGEKLRG
;
A
#
# COMPACT_ATOMS: atom_id res chain seq x y z
N MET A 1 -57.25 13.86 18.72
CA MET A 1 -56.17 14.71 19.28
C MET A 1 -55.01 13.81 19.70
N PRO A 2 -53.85 13.83 19.02
CA PRO A 2 -52.65 13.15 19.48
C PRO A 2 -51.66 14.15 20.08
N VAL A 3 -51.21 13.87 21.30
CA VAL A 3 -50.17 14.63 21.99
C VAL A 3 -48.80 14.21 21.44
N SER A 4 -48.19 15.13 20.70
CA SER A 4 -46.76 15.41 20.51
C SER A 4 -45.74 14.33 20.92
N SER A 5 -45.20 13.61 19.93
CA SER A 5 -43.92 12.88 20.02
C SER A 5 -42.69 13.75 19.73
N LYS A 6 -42.88 15.04 19.38
CA LYS A 6 -41.78 15.98 19.05
C LYS A 6 -40.99 16.49 20.27
N VAL A 7 -41.49 16.28 21.48
CA VAL A 7 -40.89 16.83 22.72
C VAL A 7 -39.99 15.83 23.46
N ALA A 8 -40.04 14.53 23.14
CA ALA A 8 -39.38 13.51 23.96
C ALA A 8 -37.85 13.34 23.72
N THR A 9 -37.33 13.67 22.53
CA THR A 9 -35.89 13.48 22.22
C THR A 9 -34.99 14.67 22.59
N SER A 10 -35.50 15.90 22.62
CA SER A 10 -34.69 17.06 23.07
C SER A 10 -34.38 17.02 24.57
N ALA A 11 -35.24 16.37 25.37
CA ALA A 11 -35.01 16.15 26.80
C ALA A 11 -33.79 15.23 27.10
N LEU A 12 -33.28 14.51 26.09
CA LEU A 12 -32.17 13.55 26.25
C LEU A 12 -30.79 14.09 25.81
N GLN A 13 -30.73 15.23 25.08
CA GLN A 13 -29.48 15.86 24.64
C GLN A 13 -29.34 17.28 25.23
N PRO A 14 -28.72 17.44 26.40
CA PRO A 14 -28.74 18.71 27.16
C PRO A 14 -28.08 19.90 26.45
N ASN A 15 -27.17 19.65 25.50
CA ASN A 15 -26.42 20.70 24.80
C ASN A 15 -26.93 20.92 23.36
N ARG A 16 -28.00 20.24 22.94
CA ARG A 16 -28.61 20.41 21.60
C ARG A 16 -29.53 21.62 21.60
N LEU A 17 -29.36 22.51 20.62
CA LEU A 17 -30.26 23.64 20.39
C LEU A 17 -31.60 23.15 19.84
N ALA A 18 -32.67 23.88 20.15
CA ALA A 18 -34.04 23.53 19.76
C ALA A 18 -34.25 23.53 18.23
N GLU A 19 -33.55 24.41 17.53
CA GLU A 19 -33.65 24.62 16.09
C GLU A 19 -32.27 24.77 15.44
N GLY A 20 -32.25 24.87 14.11
CA GLY A 20 -31.03 24.99 13.31
C GLY A 20 -30.26 23.68 13.11
N GLY A 21 -29.11 23.82 12.44
CA GLY A 21 -28.21 22.74 12.06
C GLY A 21 -28.61 22.05 10.74
N LEU A 22 -27.62 21.50 10.05
CA LEU A 22 -27.76 20.59 8.91
C LEU A 22 -27.90 19.14 9.40
N ILE A 23 -28.88 18.93 10.29
CA ILE A 23 -29.22 17.61 10.86
C ILE A 23 -30.69 17.30 10.58
N ASP A 24 -30.99 16.03 10.35
CA ASP A 24 -32.35 15.58 10.14
C ASP A 24 -32.98 15.12 11.45
N ARG A 25 -33.75 16.03 12.07
CA ARG A 25 -34.45 15.80 13.33
C ARG A 25 -35.61 14.80 13.20
N THR A 26 -36.04 14.46 11.98
CA THR A 26 -37.07 13.44 11.72
C THR A 26 -36.51 12.03 11.70
N HIS A 27 -35.18 11.89 11.59
CA HIS A 27 -34.46 10.62 11.58
C HIS A 27 -33.51 10.49 12.79
N PRO A 28 -34.05 10.21 14.01
CA PRO A 28 -33.22 9.97 15.18
C PRO A 28 -32.41 8.67 15.04
N LEU A 29 -31.18 8.70 15.54
CA LEU A 29 -30.23 7.58 15.54
C LEU A 29 -29.87 7.19 16.99
N THR A 30 -29.46 5.94 17.18
CA THR A 30 -28.86 5.48 18.44
C THR A 30 -27.47 4.90 18.16
N PHE A 31 -26.48 5.27 18.97
CA PHE A 31 -25.12 4.76 18.91
C PHE A 31 -24.60 4.38 20.30
N ASP A 32 -23.60 3.53 20.36
CA ASP A 32 -22.92 3.14 21.60
C ASP A 32 -21.60 3.90 21.74
N PHE A 33 -21.39 4.51 22.90
CA PHE A 33 -20.12 5.09 23.30
C PHE A 33 -19.70 4.54 24.66
N ASP A 34 -18.56 3.85 24.72
CA ASP A 34 -18.03 3.21 25.93
C ASP A 34 -19.07 2.31 26.63
N GLY A 35 -19.87 1.57 25.85
CA GLY A 35 -20.89 0.64 26.36
C GLY A 35 -22.19 1.32 26.80
N ARG A 36 -22.39 2.60 26.48
CA ARG A 36 -23.62 3.35 26.77
C ARG A 36 -24.29 3.78 25.48
N ALA A 37 -25.57 3.44 25.34
CA ALA A 37 -26.41 3.93 24.26
C ALA A 37 -26.68 5.44 24.43
N LEU A 38 -26.43 6.21 23.38
CA LEU A 38 -26.67 7.66 23.30
C LEU A 38 -27.51 8.00 22.06
N PRO A 39 -28.41 8.99 22.15
CA PRO A 39 -29.17 9.50 21.00
C PRO A 39 -28.32 10.41 20.11
N GLY A 40 -28.68 10.48 18.82
CA GLY A 40 -28.16 11.42 17.83
C GLY A 40 -29.14 11.60 16.67
N PHE A 41 -28.73 12.33 15.63
CA PHE A 41 -29.53 12.52 14.42
C PHE A 41 -28.72 12.23 13.17
N LEU A 42 -29.39 11.88 12.08
CA LEU A 42 -28.75 11.83 10.77
C LEU A 42 -28.16 13.21 10.43
N GLY A 43 -26.93 13.23 9.90
CA GLY A 43 -26.16 14.47 9.68
C GLY A 43 -25.22 14.83 10.82
N ASP A 44 -25.35 14.22 12.02
CA ASP A 44 -24.33 14.36 13.06
C ASP A 44 -23.00 13.69 12.64
N SER A 45 -21.89 14.27 13.07
CA SER A 45 -20.67 13.52 13.32
C SER A 45 -20.70 12.86 14.70
N LEU A 46 -19.85 11.84 14.93
CA LEU A 46 -19.67 11.27 16.26
C LEU A 46 -19.29 12.35 17.30
N ALA A 47 -18.41 13.30 16.94
CA ALA A 47 -18.02 14.39 17.83
C ALA A 47 -19.19 15.32 18.21
N SER A 48 -20.01 15.74 17.24
CA SER A 48 -21.20 16.58 17.52
C SER A 48 -22.23 15.85 18.38
N ALA A 49 -22.45 14.55 18.14
CA ALA A 49 -23.36 13.75 18.94
C ALA A 49 -22.85 13.59 20.38
N LEU A 50 -21.53 13.41 20.58
CA LEU A 50 -20.92 13.38 21.91
C LEU A 50 -21.10 14.71 22.65
N LEU A 51 -20.84 15.85 22.00
CA LEU A 51 -21.04 17.17 22.61
C LEU A 51 -22.51 17.44 22.97
N ALA A 52 -23.45 17.06 22.10
CA ALA A 52 -24.89 17.18 22.35
C ALA A 52 -25.34 16.42 23.60
N ASN A 53 -24.67 15.30 23.91
CA ASN A 53 -24.90 14.43 25.07
C ASN A 53 -23.98 14.76 26.28
N ASP A 54 -23.39 15.96 26.32
CA ASP A 54 -22.48 16.43 27.37
C ASP A 54 -21.26 15.53 27.63
N LYS A 55 -20.70 14.94 26.56
CA LYS A 55 -19.44 14.18 26.61
C LYS A 55 -18.27 15.05 26.17
N LYS A 56 -17.75 15.85 27.11
CA LYS A 56 -16.57 16.73 26.87
C LYS A 56 -15.24 16.00 27.04
N LEU A 57 -15.15 15.09 28.00
CA LEU A 57 -13.98 14.22 28.21
C LEU A 57 -14.15 12.95 27.38
N VAL A 58 -13.38 12.84 26.30
CA VAL A 58 -13.55 11.77 25.30
C VAL A 58 -12.30 10.92 25.11
N ALA A 59 -11.14 11.41 25.55
CA ALA A 59 -9.87 10.72 25.42
C ALA A 59 -8.89 11.12 26.53
N ARG A 60 -7.74 10.45 26.56
CA ARG A 60 -6.60 10.77 27.41
C ARG A 60 -5.35 10.96 26.55
N SER A 61 -4.47 11.85 26.99
CA SER A 61 -3.25 12.17 26.25
C SER A 61 -2.26 11.00 26.27
N PHE A 62 -1.50 10.84 25.19
CA PHE A 62 -0.64 9.70 24.95
C PHE A 62 0.45 9.48 26.00
N LYS A 63 1.18 10.54 26.37
CA LYS A 63 2.35 10.45 27.26
C LYS A 63 1.97 10.72 28.72
N TYR A 64 1.14 11.74 28.93
CA TYR A 64 0.82 12.25 30.27
C TYR A 64 -0.53 11.79 30.81
N HIS A 65 -1.34 11.04 30.05
CA HIS A 65 -2.69 10.62 30.45
C HIS A 65 -3.58 11.80 30.91
N ARG A 66 -3.35 12.98 30.32
CA ARG A 66 -4.12 14.19 30.66
C ARG A 66 -5.52 14.10 30.05
N PRO A 67 -6.57 14.58 30.74
CA PRO A 67 -7.92 14.65 30.17
C PRO A 67 -7.90 15.40 28.84
N ARG A 68 -8.47 14.82 27.78
CA ARG A 68 -8.60 15.45 26.46
C ARG A 68 -10.04 15.47 25.97
N GLY A 69 -10.38 16.58 25.33
CA GLY A 69 -11.69 16.85 24.73
C GLY A 69 -11.57 17.13 23.24
N ILE A 70 -12.72 17.18 22.58
CA ILE A 70 -12.84 17.59 21.17
C ILE A 70 -12.27 19.01 21.01
N PHE A 71 -11.42 19.22 20.01
CA PHE A 71 -10.66 20.47 19.84
C PHE A 71 -11.00 21.22 18.55
N THR A 72 -11.28 20.46 17.49
CA THR A 72 -11.58 20.94 16.13
C THR A 72 -12.94 20.38 15.68
N ALA A 73 -13.33 20.62 14.43
CA ALA A 73 -14.55 20.06 13.81
C ALA A 73 -14.28 19.32 12.49
N GLY A 74 -13.04 18.90 12.22
CA GLY A 74 -12.66 18.25 10.96
C GLY A 74 -11.48 17.30 11.11
N SER A 75 -10.80 16.97 10.01
CA SER A 75 -9.69 15.99 10.02
C SER A 75 -8.38 16.52 10.63
N GLY A 76 -8.34 17.79 11.04
CA GLY A 76 -7.27 18.33 11.88
C GLY A 76 -7.35 17.91 13.36
N GLU A 77 -8.35 17.12 13.77
CA GLU A 77 -8.57 16.76 15.17
C GLU A 77 -7.39 16.00 15.79
N PRO A 78 -6.75 16.54 16.86
CA PRO A 78 -5.61 15.91 17.51
C PRO A 78 -5.98 15.06 18.74
N ASN A 79 -7.18 15.23 19.32
CA ASN A 79 -7.52 14.67 20.63
C ASN A 79 -8.54 13.54 20.57
N ALA A 80 -9.68 13.78 19.90
CA ALA A 80 -10.84 12.88 19.92
C ALA A 80 -10.67 11.67 18.99
N LEU A 81 -9.66 10.84 19.28
CA LEU A 81 -9.37 9.59 18.59
C LEU A 81 -10.14 8.44 19.23
N MET A 82 -10.79 7.63 18.39
CA MET A 82 -11.72 6.58 18.77
C MET A 82 -11.43 5.27 18.06
N THR A 83 -11.75 4.17 18.73
CA THR A 83 -11.87 2.87 18.08
C THR A 83 -13.31 2.64 17.65
N ILE A 84 -13.54 2.38 16.36
CA ILE A 84 -14.88 2.18 15.77
C ILE A 84 -15.10 0.70 15.46
N GLY A 85 -16.29 0.19 15.75
CA GLY A 85 -16.69 -1.18 15.43
C GLY A 85 -16.25 -2.24 16.46
N LYS A 86 -16.40 -3.51 16.09
CA LYS A 86 -16.11 -4.68 16.95
C LYS A 86 -15.44 -5.80 16.14
N GLY A 87 -14.66 -6.65 16.82
CA GLY A 87 -14.06 -7.86 16.23
C GLY A 87 -13.14 -7.55 15.05
N ALA A 88 -13.25 -8.32 13.96
CA ALA A 88 -12.43 -8.15 12.76
C ALA A 88 -12.61 -6.81 12.04
N CYS A 89 -13.75 -6.14 12.23
CA CYS A 89 -14.05 -4.86 11.57
C CYS A 89 -13.67 -3.64 12.42
N CYS A 90 -12.96 -3.86 13.52
CA CYS A 90 -12.51 -2.81 14.42
C CYS A 90 -11.49 -1.89 13.72
N GLU A 91 -11.71 -0.57 13.77
CA GLU A 91 -10.77 0.44 13.25
C GLU A 91 -10.34 1.41 14.35
N PRO A 92 -9.07 1.34 14.82
CA PRO A 92 -8.57 2.26 15.83
C PRO A 92 -8.19 3.63 15.24
N ASN A 93 -8.07 4.64 16.11
CA ASN A 93 -7.56 5.97 15.81
C ASN A 93 -8.39 6.78 14.80
N CYS A 94 -9.67 6.46 14.69
CA CYS A 94 -10.62 7.25 13.92
C CYS A 94 -10.86 8.60 14.62
N LYS A 95 -10.87 9.69 13.85
CA LYS A 95 -11.18 11.03 14.38
C LYS A 95 -12.68 11.18 14.48
N ALA A 96 -13.21 11.34 15.70
CA ALA A 96 -14.65 11.45 15.95
C ALA A 96 -15.34 12.57 15.14
N THR A 97 -14.59 13.60 14.76
CA THR A 97 -15.03 14.74 13.92
C THR A 97 -15.30 14.36 12.47
N THR A 98 -14.77 13.24 11.97
CA THR A 98 -14.84 12.81 10.56
C THR A 98 -15.68 11.55 10.36
N ILE A 99 -16.28 11.05 11.44
CA ILE A 99 -17.14 9.86 11.42
C ILE A 99 -18.58 10.34 11.36
N GLU A 100 -19.23 10.11 10.22
CA GLU A 100 -20.66 10.30 10.05
C GLU A 100 -21.41 9.34 11.00
N LEU A 101 -22.37 9.87 11.74
CA LEU A 101 -23.16 9.08 12.66
C LEU A 101 -24.14 8.20 11.88
N HIS A 102 -24.22 6.92 12.25
CA HIS A 102 -25.22 6.00 11.72
C HIS A 102 -25.81 5.16 12.86
N ASN A 103 -27.00 4.59 12.63
CA ASN A 103 -27.64 3.74 13.63
C ASN A 103 -26.77 2.51 13.94
N GLY A 104 -26.63 2.18 15.23
CA GLY A 104 -25.83 1.05 15.69
C GLY A 104 -24.32 1.23 15.62
N LEU A 105 -23.83 2.46 15.37
CA LEU A 105 -22.41 2.79 15.49
C LEU A 105 -21.90 2.44 16.89
N VAL A 106 -20.72 1.83 16.98
CA VAL A 106 -20.05 1.52 18.25
C VAL A 106 -18.72 2.25 18.27
N ALA A 107 -18.50 3.07 19.27
CA ALA A 107 -17.27 3.81 19.49
C ALA A 107 -16.72 3.57 20.90
N HIS A 108 -15.41 3.40 20.98
CA HIS A 108 -14.68 3.25 22.24
C HIS A 108 -13.62 4.34 22.36
N SER A 109 -13.55 4.96 23.53
CA SER A 109 -12.51 5.92 23.88
C SER A 109 -11.14 5.25 23.96
N GLN A 110 -10.09 6.03 23.73
CA GLN A 110 -8.71 5.55 23.74
C GLN A 110 -7.89 6.08 24.92
N ASN A 111 -6.82 5.37 25.24
CA ASN A 111 -5.77 5.75 26.19
C ASN A 111 -6.22 5.95 27.66
N GLY A 112 -7.34 5.36 28.09
CA GLY A 112 -7.79 5.40 29.49
C GLY A 112 -8.15 4.01 30.04
N TRP A 113 -7.62 3.65 31.21
CA TRP A 113 -7.94 2.37 31.87
C TRP A 113 -8.27 2.54 33.37
N PRO A 114 -9.40 2.00 33.87
CA PRO A 114 -10.43 1.23 33.14
C PRO A 114 -11.35 2.09 32.25
N GLY A 115 -11.23 3.42 32.27
CA GLY A 115 -11.90 4.30 31.33
C GLY A 115 -11.45 5.76 31.45
N VAL A 116 -11.80 6.62 30.50
CA VAL A 116 -11.30 8.00 30.46
C VAL A 116 -11.71 8.85 31.67
N GLY A 117 -12.79 8.52 32.37
CA GLY A 117 -13.25 9.23 33.57
C GLY A 117 -12.48 8.88 34.86
N PHE A 118 -11.88 7.69 34.93
CA PHE A 118 -11.11 7.17 36.05
C PHE A 118 -9.95 6.35 35.48
N ASP A 119 -8.83 7.04 35.23
CA ASP A 119 -7.67 6.50 34.54
C ASP A 119 -6.49 6.38 35.51
N PHE A 120 -6.03 5.15 35.77
CA PHE A 120 -4.89 4.91 36.65
C PHE A 120 -3.58 5.49 36.09
N GLY A 121 -3.46 5.61 34.76
CA GLY A 121 -2.31 6.24 34.10
C GLY A 121 -2.12 7.72 34.46
N ALA A 122 -3.15 8.38 34.98
CA ALA A 122 -3.07 9.79 35.39
C ALA A 122 -2.00 10.07 36.47
N ILE A 123 -1.57 9.05 37.23
CA ILE A 123 -0.47 9.15 38.21
C ILE A 123 0.84 9.58 37.52
N ILE A 124 1.08 9.17 36.26
CA ILE A 124 2.27 9.54 35.48
C ILE A 124 2.39 11.06 35.33
N SER A 125 1.27 11.79 35.27
CA SER A 125 1.29 13.25 35.18
C SER A 125 1.96 13.90 36.39
N ALA A 126 1.89 13.30 37.58
CA ALA A 126 2.54 13.81 38.80
C ALA A 126 4.08 13.71 38.73
N PHE A 127 4.60 12.73 38.00
CA PHE A 127 6.05 12.52 37.77
C PHE A 127 6.57 13.18 36.50
N SER A 128 5.73 13.94 35.80
CA SER A 128 6.09 14.51 34.49
C SER A 128 7.32 15.44 34.44
N PRO A 129 7.79 16.11 35.52
CA PRO A 129 9.07 16.81 35.52
C PRO A 129 10.29 15.90 35.24
N PHE A 130 10.17 14.60 35.51
CA PHE A 130 11.23 13.61 35.26
C PHE A 130 11.13 12.96 33.88
N LEU A 131 10.16 13.37 33.05
CA LEU A 131 9.91 12.82 31.71
C LEU A 131 10.06 13.88 30.61
N PRO A 132 11.24 14.54 30.46
CA PRO A 132 11.48 15.50 29.39
C PRO A 132 11.39 14.85 28.00
N ALA A 133 11.32 15.66 26.93
CA ALA A 133 11.59 15.16 25.58
C ALA A 133 12.92 14.40 25.53
N GLY A 134 12.95 13.29 24.78
CA GLY A 134 14.12 12.42 24.66
C GLY A 134 14.46 11.55 25.89
N PHE A 135 13.70 11.62 27.00
CA PHE A 135 13.94 10.79 28.20
C PHE A 135 14.04 9.30 27.88
N TYR A 136 13.15 8.81 27.02
CA TYR A 136 13.11 7.41 26.64
C TYR A 136 14.43 6.93 26.02
N TYR A 137 15.03 7.72 25.12
CA TYR A 137 16.32 7.41 24.48
C TYR A 137 17.48 7.40 25.49
N LYS A 138 17.39 8.21 26.54
CA LYS A 138 18.46 8.36 27.54
C LYS A 138 18.39 7.30 28.65
N THR A 139 17.21 6.76 28.93
CA THR A 139 16.98 5.92 30.12
C THR A 139 16.70 4.45 29.79
N PHE A 140 16.00 4.13 28.70
CA PHE A 140 15.51 2.77 28.45
C PHE A 140 16.29 1.96 27.41
N MET A 141 17.26 2.57 26.73
CA MET A 141 18.10 1.89 25.74
C MET A 141 19.21 1.03 26.36
N TRP A 142 19.44 1.13 27.66
CA TRP A 142 20.49 0.38 28.34
C TRP A 142 20.03 -0.11 29.73
N PRO A 143 20.33 -1.37 30.12
CA PRO A 143 20.95 -2.43 29.31
C PRO A 143 19.99 -3.02 28.26
N SER A 144 20.53 -3.44 27.11
CA SER A 144 19.74 -3.89 25.94
C SER A 144 18.80 -5.07 26.23
N SER A 145 19.18 -5.97 27.13
CA SER A 145 18.35 -7.11 27.54
C SER A 145 17.08 -6.71 28.29
N PHE A 146 17.07 -5.53 28.93
CA PHE A 146 15.91 -5.00 29.65
C PHE A 146 14.94 -4.28 28.73
N TRP A 147 15.43 -3.74 27.61
CA TRP A 147 14.60 -3.15 26.56
C TRP A 147 13.57 -4.16 26.05
N GLU A 148 14.02 -5.31 25.54
CA GLU A 148 13.12 -6.33 24.97
C GLU A 148 12.23 -7.03 26.01
N LYS A 149 12.76 -7.25 27.23
CA LYS A 149 12.09 -8.10 28.23
C LYS A 149 11.17 -7.34 29.19
N VAL A 150 11.42 -6.06 29.43
CA VAL A 150 10.75 -5.30 30.51
C VAL A 150 10.16 -3.99 29.98
N TYR A 151 10.98 -3.13 29.39
CA TYR A 151 10.56 -1.78 29.00
C TYR A 151 9.64 -1.81 27.77
N GLU A 152 10.00 -2.51 26.70
CA GLU A 152 9.22 -2.59 25.47
C GLU A 152 7.81 -3.18 25.69
N PRO A 153 7.64 -4.32 26.39
CA PRO A 153 6.30 -4.89 26.59
C PRO A 153 5.40 -3.98 27.45
N LEU A 154 5.96 -3.32 28.47
CA LEU A 154 5.22 -2.41 29.34
C LEU A 154 4.82 -1.14 28.58
N ILE A 155 5.76 -0.55 27.84
CA ILE A 155 5.53 0.65 27.03
C ILE A 155 4.55 0.34 25.89
N ARG A 156 4.61 -0.81 25.22
CA ARG A 156 3.61 -1.18 24.18
C ARG A 156 2.19 -1.30 24.73
N ARG A 157 2.03 -1.69 26.00
CA ARG A 157 0.71 -1.76 26.67
C ARG A 157 0.16 -0.40 27.08
N THR A 158 1.02 0.59 27.33
CA THR A 158 0.62 1.90 27.87
C THR A 158 0.73 3.05 26.86
N ALA A 159 1.68 2.96 25.92
CA ALA A 159 2.00 3.93 24.88
C ALA A 159 1.50 3.47 23.50
N GLY A 160 0.44 2.68 23.46
CA GLY A 160 -0.25 2.31 22.22
C GLY A 160 -1.40 3.27 21.94
N LEU A 161 -1.51 3.72 20.69
CA LEU A 161 -2.78 4.15 20.12
C LEU A 161 -3.77 2.95 20.06
N GLY A 162 -5.04 3.16 19.68
CA GLY A 162 -6.10 2.13 19.80
C GLY A 162 -5.73 0.74 19.23
N PRO A 163 -6.26 -0.37 19.79
CA PRO A 163 -5.88 -1.73 19.42
C PRO A 163 -6.32 -2.10 17.99
N ALA A 164 -5.40 -2.68 17.21
CA ALA A 164 -5.71 -3.20 15.89
C ALA A 164 -6.31 -4.62 15.96
N PRO A 165 -7.25 -4.99 15.08
CA PRO A 165 -7.80 -6.34 15.02
C PRO A 165 -6.74 -7.37 14.61
N THR A 166 -6.79 -8.57 15.21
CA THR A 166 -5.91 -9.70 14.86
C THR A 166 -6.54 -10.66 13.85
N GLN A 167 -7.85 -10.53 13.62
CA GLN A 167 -8.61 -11.34 12.67
C GLN A 167 -8.48 -10.77 11.25
N PRO A 168 -8.63 -11.60 10.20
CA PRO A 168 -8.63 -11.12 8.82
C PRO A 168 -9.76 -10.11 8.57
N ASP A 169 -9.42 -8.99 7.94
CA ASP A 169 -10.38 -7.96 7.53
C ASP A 169 -11.43 -8.54 6.56
N PRO A 170 -12.72 -8.58 6.93
CA PRO A 170 -13.79 -9.14 6.11
C PRO A 170 -14.27 -8.17 5.00
N GLU A 171 -13.83 -6.91 5.02
CA GLU A 171 -14.32 -5.91 4.09
C GLU A 171 -13.78 -6.07 2.67
N ARG A 172 -14.51 -5.48 1.72
CA ARG A 172 -14.15 -5.41 0.31
C ARG A 172 -13.82 -3.99 -0.09
N TYR A 173 -12.84 -3.87 -0.97
CA TYR A 173 -12.34 -2.61 -1.47
C TYR A 173 -12.33 -2.61 -3.00
N GLU A 174 -12.50 -1.44 -3.58
CA GLU A 174 -12.48 -1.24 -5.04
C GLU A 174 -11.39 -0.24 -5.42
N THR A 175 -10.85 -0.39 -6.62
CA THR A 175 -9.98 0.60 -7.25
C THR A 175 -10.63 1.06 -8.56
N GLN A 176 -10.68 2.37 -8.79
CA GLN A 176 -11.25 2.97 -10.00
C GLN A 176 -10.27 3.98 -10.59
N ASN A 177 -10.04 3.87 -11.90
CA ASN A 177 -9.27 4.86 -12.68
C ASN A 177 -10.24 5.81 -13.38
N GLU A 178 -10.00 7.12 -13.29
CA GLU A 178 -10.89 8.15 -13.83
C GLU A 178 -10.11 9.26 -14.55
N PHE A 179 -10.70 9.83 -15.60
CA PHE A 179 -10.19 10.99 -16.33
C PHE A 179 -11.24 12.09 -16.34
N CYS A 180 -10.82 13.33 -16.14
CA CYS A 180 -11.70 14.49 -16.21
C CYS A 180 -10.97 15.69 -16.81
N ASP A 181 -11.72 16.70 -17.23
CA ASP A 181 -11.11 17.92 -17.74
C ASP A 181 -10.66 18.80 -16.56
N LEU A 182 -11.44 18.78 -15.47
CA LEU A 182 -11.14 19.51 -14.24
C LEU A 182 -11.41 18.66 -12.99
N LEU A 183 -10.39 18.50 -12.14
CA LEU A 183 -10.53 18.03 -10.77
C LEU A 183 -10.59 19.23 -9.82
N VAL A 184 -11.66 19.35 -9.03
CA VAL A 184 -11.77 20.34 -7.96
C VAL A 184 -11.63 19.62 -6.61
N VAL A 185 -10.65 20.06 -5.81
CA VAL A 185 -10.34 19.46 -4.51
C VAL A 185 -10.82 20.37 -3.39
N GLY A 186 -11.91 19.99 -2.73
CA GLY A 186 -12.59 20.75 -1.69
C GLY A 186 -13.84 21.48 -2.22
N SER A 187 -14.93 21.43 -1.45
CA SER A 187 -16.24 22.01 -1.81
C SER A 187 -16.62 23.22 -0.98
N GLY A 188 -15.63 23.96 -0.48
CA GLY A 188 -15.86 25.29 0.07
C GLY A 188 -16.33 26.29 -1.01
N PRO A 189 -16.51 27.58 -0.66
CA PRO A 189 -17.03 28.58 -1.59
C PRO A 189 -16.23 28.67 -2.89
N ALA A 190 -14.89 28.64 -2.81
CA ALA A 190 -14.03 28.64 -3.99
C ALA A 190 -14.23 27.40 -4.87
N GLY A 191 -14.31 26.22 -4.27
CA GLY A 191 -14.48 24.95 -4.99
C GLY A 191 -15.84 24.85 -5.67
N LEU A 192 -16.92 25.24 -4.99
CA LEU A 192 -18.26 25.25 -5.55
C LEU A 192 -18.39 26.26 -6.69
N ALA A 193 -17.88 27.48 -6.51
CA ALA A 193 -17.88 28.49 -7.58
C ALA A 193 -17.07 28.03 -8.80
N ALA A 194 -15.90 27.41 -8.57
CA ALA A 194 -15.05 26.86 -9.64
C ALA A 194 -15.75 25.71 -10.39
N ALA A 195 -16.28 24.74 -9.65
CA ALA A 195 -16.97 23.59 -10.21
C ALA A 195 -18.19 24.01 -11.03
N LEU A 196 -19.01 24.92 -10.51
CA LEU A 196 -20.19 25.44 -11.20
C LEU A 196 -19.82 26.19 -12.49
N ALA A 197 -18.84 27.10 -12.42
CA ALA A 197 -18.39 27.87 -13.57
C ALA A 197 -17.84 26.98 -14.69
N ALA A 198 -17.02 25.97 -14.35
CA ALA A 198 -16.46 25.03 -15.32
C ALA A 198 -17.49 24.03 -15.87
N ALA A 199 -18.39 23.53 -15.01
CA ALA A 199 -19.43 22.61 -15.43
C ALA A 199 -20.40 23.27 -16.42
N ARG A 200 -20.80 24.53 -16.18
CA ARG A 200 -21.62 25.32 -17.11
C ARG A 200 -20.93 25.59 -18.45
N SER A 201 -19.60 25.58 -18.51
CA SER A 201 -18.87 25.67 -19.80
C SER A 201 -18.77 24.34 -20.55
N GLY A 202 -19.35 23.26 -20.01
CA GLY A 202 -19.34 21.92 -20.61
C GLY A 202 -18.12 21.06 -20.27
N ALA A 203 -17.24 21.51 -19.36
CA ALA A 203 -16.09 20.72 -18.93
C ALA A 203 -16.55 19.51 -18.12
N ARG A 204 -15.86 18.36 -18.23
CA ARG A 204 -16.08 17.23 -17.34
C ARG A 204 -15.43 17.51 -16.00
N VAL A 205 -16.24 17.76 -14.97
CA VAL A 205 -15.79 18.18 -13.64
C VAL A 205 -15.94 17.02 -12.66
N MET A 206 -14.88 16.74 -11.89
CA MET A 206 -14.95 15.89 -10.71
C MET A 206 -14.72 16.76 -9.46
N LEU A 207 -15.71 16.84 -8.57
CA LEU A 207 -15.63 17.59 -7.32
C LEU A 207 -15.47 16.62 -6.14
N CYS A 208 -14.32 16.64 -5.48
CA CYS A 208 -14.01 15.78 -4.34
C CYS A 208 -14.06 16.58 -3.04
N GLU A 209 -14.84 16.10 -2.08
CA GLU A 209 -14.92 16.67 -0.73
C GLU A 209 -14.55 15.60 0.31
N GLU A 210 -13.64 15.91 1.22
CA GLU A 210 -13.22 15.00 2.27
C GLU A 210 -14.36 14.72 3.28
N ASP A 211 -15.16 15.73 3.58
CA ASP A 211 -16.30 15.65 4.46
C ASP A 211 -17.47 14.83 3.86
N PHE A 212 -18.35 14.30 4.71
CA PHE A 212 -19.56 13.61 4.27
C PHE A 212 -20.63 14.56 3.71
N ALA A 213 -20.51 15.86 3.97
CA ALA A 213 -21.35 16.90 3.38
C ALA A 213 -20.52 17.90 2.57
N PHE A 214 -21.03 18.29 1.40
CA PHE A 214 -20.48 19.38 0.61
C PHE A 214 -20.77 20.76 1.23
N GLY A 215 -20.01 21.78 0.86
CA GLY A 215 -20.20 23.18 1.28
C GLY A 215 -19.05 23.75 2.11
N GLY A 216 -18.19 22.89 2.66
CA GLY A 216 -17.04 23.29 3.46
C GLY A 216 -17.41 24.28 4.56
N ARG A 217 -16.72 25.44 4.61
CA ARG A 217 -16.95 26.46 5.64
C ARG A 217 -18.35 27.08 5.62
N LEU A 218 -19.06 27.04 4.48
CA LEU A 218 -20.41 27.64 4.35
C LEU A 218 -21.41 26.98 5.29
N ASN A 219 -21.18 25.71 5.64
CA ASN A 219 -22.02 24.97 6.56
C ASN A 219 -21.77 25.34 8.04
N GLY A 220 -20.58 25.85 8.36
CA GLY A 220 -20.15 26.11 9.74
C GLY A 220 -20.19 27.58 10.16
N GLU A 221 -20.43 28.50 9.22
CA GLU A 221 -20.36 29.95 9.45
C GLU A 221 -21.69 30.62 9.06
N ILE A 222 -22.07 31.66 9.80
CA ILE A 222 -23.16 32.55 9.35
C ILE A 222 -22.58 33.49 8.29
N CYS A 223 -23.02 33.32 7.05
CA CYS A 223 -22.67 34.21 5.95
C CYS A 223 -23.84 34.31 4.95
N GLU A 224 -23.78 35.33 4.10
CA GLU A 224 -24.82 35.64 3.12
C GLU A 224 -24.20 35.79 1.72
N ILE A 225 -24.86 35.21 0.72
CA ILE A 225 -24.52 35.31 -0.69
C ILE A 225 -25.81 35.63 -1.44
N GLY A 226 -25.94 36.85 -1.97
CA GLY A 226 -27.09 37.27 -2.76
C GLY A 226 -28.44 37.19 -2.04
N GLY A 227 -28.50 37.47 -0.73
CA GLY A 227 -29.74 37.36 0.05
C GLY A 227 -30.02 35.98 0.64
N GLN A 228 -29.21 34.97 0.30
CA GLN A 228 -29.36 33.59 0.80
C GLN A 228 -28.30 33.29 1.86
N SER A 229 -28.60 32.38 2.79
CA SER A 229 -27.58 31.87 3.71
C SER A 229 -26.51 31.09 2.93
N GLY A 230 -25.27 31.08 3.43
CA GLY A 230 -24.18 30.34 2.78
C GLY A 230 -24.47 28.85 2.59
N ALA A 231 -25.12 28.21 3.57
CA ALA A 231 -25.50 26.81 3.50
C ALA A 231 -26.58 26.55 2.44
N ASP A 232 -27.58 27.44 2.33
CA ASP A 232 -28.64 27.32 1.30
C ASP A 232 -28.05 27.54 -0.10
N TRP A 233 -27.15 28.51 -0.26
CA TRP A 233 -26.45 28.73 -1.54
C TRP A 233 -25.59 27.53 -1.93
N ALA A 234 -24.89 26.92 -0.96
CA ALA A 234 -24.11 25.72 -1.20
C ALA A 234 -25.02 24.59 -1.68
N GLN A 235 -26.11 24.31 -0.96
CA GLN A 235 -27.07 23.27 -1.33
C GLN A 235 -27.65 23.49 -2.73
N ALA A 236 -28.09 24.71 -3.05
CA ALA A 236 -28.61 25.04 -4.38
C ALA A 236 -27.56 24.81 -5.48
N THR A 237 -26.30 25.16 -5.22
CA THR A 237 -25.19 24.94 -6.16
C THR A 237 -24.90 23.45 -6.35
N ILE A 238 -24.94 22.66 -5.28
CA ILE A 238 -24.74 21.21 -5.32
C ILE A 238 -25.87 20.53 -6.08
N ASP A 239 -27.12 20.94 -5.86
CA ASP A 239 -28.30 20.41 -6.55
C ASP A 239 -28.20 20.68 -8.06
N GLU A 240 -27.78 21.89 -8.45
CA GLU A 240 -27.52 22.21 -9.85
C GLU A 240 -26.41 21.34 -10.44
N LEU A 241 -25.25 21.25 -9.77
CA LEU A 241 -24.13 20.40 -10.18
C LEU A 241 -24.55 18.93 -10.30
N GLY A 242 -25.37 18.42 -9.38
CA GLY A 242 -25.88 17.05 -9.39
C GLY A 242 -26.85 16.76 -10.54
N SER A 243 -27.48 17.78 -11.11
CA SER A 243 -28.34 17.65 -12.30
C SER A 243 -27.56 17.58 -13.62
N MET A 244 -26.27 17.91 -13.62
CA MET A 244 -25.43 18.00 -14.81
C MET A 244 -24.76 16.66 -15.13
N THR A 245 -24.90 16.19 -16.38
CA THR A 245 -24.33 14.89 -16.82
C THR A 245 -22.81 14.89 -16.95
N ASN A 246 -22.19 16.06 -17.04
CA ASN A 246 -20.73 16.26 -17.11
C ASN A 246 -20.08 16.45 -15.73
N VAL A 247 -20.83 16.33 -14.64
CA VAL A 247 -20.31 16.50 -13.28
C VAL A 247 -20.33 15.18 -12.52
N ARG A 248 -19.26 14.92 -11.77
CA ARG A 248 -19.20 13.87 -10.78
C ARG A 248 -18.96 14.46 -9.40
N LEU A 249 -19.93 14.27 -8.51
CA LEU A 249 -19.84 14.63 -7.10
C LEU A 249 -19.31 13.46 -6.27
N CYS A 250 -18.23 13.68 -5.54
CA CYS A 250 -17.57 12.67 -4.72
C CYS A 250 -17.45 13.15 -3.26
N PRO A 251 -18.52 13.01 -2.43
CA PRO A 251 -18.42 13.29 -1.00
C PRO A 251 -17.63 12.20 -0.29
N SER A 252 -17.18 12.45 0.94
CA SER A 252 -16.34 11.53 1.73
C SER A 252 -15.10 11.03 0.98
N THR A 253 -14.57 11.85 0.07
CA THR A 253 -13.45 11.55 -0.83
C THR A 253 -12.28 12.48 -0.53
N ALA A 254 -11.30 11.97 0.21
CA ALA A 254 -10.08 12.69 0.49
C ALA A 254 -9.05 12.47 -0.63
N ILE A 255 -8.56 13.54 -1.25
CA ILE A 255 -7.37 13.46 -2.10
C ILE A 255 -6.14 13.30 -1.20
N LEU A 256 -5.39 12.22 -1.44
CA LEU A 256 -4.28 11.77 -0.60
C LEU A 256 -2.95 12.39 -1.01
N GLY A 257 -2.76 12.63 -2.31
CA GLY A 257 -1.51 13.07 -2.88
C GLY A 257 -1.60 13.31 -4.37
N VAL A 258 -0.60 14.04 -4.86
CA VAL A 258 -0.37 14.38 -6.28
C VAL A 258 0.89 13.66 -6.73
N TYR A 259 0.91 13.10 -7.93
CA TYR A 259 2.00 12.29 -8.45
C TYR A 259 2.32 12.72 -9.89
N ASP A 260 3.44 12.23 -10.42
CA ASP A 260 3.89 12.50 -11.78
C ASP A 260 2.78 12.27 -12.83
N GLY A 261 2.79 13.09 -13.89
CA GLY A 261 1.76 13.06 -14.92
C GLY A 261 0.40 13.61 -14.47
N ASN A 262 0.39 14.52 -13.48
CA ASN A 262 -0.82 15.09 -12.88
C ASN A 262 -1.75 14.03 -12.25
N THR A 263 -1.22 12.88 -11.83
CA THR A 263 -2.02 11.79 -11.29
C THR A 263 -2.37 12.06 -9.83
N HIS A 264 -3.62 11.88 -9.44
CA HIS A 264 -4.10 12.08 -8.07
C HIS A 264 -4.62 10.76 -7.51
N LEU A 265 -4.24 10.45 -6.27
CA LEU A 265 -4.88 9.36 -5.53
C LEU A 265 -5.91 9.94 -4.57
N GLY A 266 -7.11 9.39 -4.57
CA GLY A 266 -8.17 9.74 -3.63
C GLY A 266 -8.75 8.50 -2.96
N VAL A 267 -9.24 8.61 -1.73
CA VAL A 267 -9.99 7.53 -1.09
C VAL A 267 -11.37 8.03 -0.72
N GLN A 268 -12.37 7.31 -1.21
CA GLN A 268 -13.78 7.54 -0.91
C GLN A 268 -14.29 6.50 0.07
N LYS A 269 -14.96 6.95 1.14
CA LYS A 269 -15.76 6.08 2.00
C LYS A 269 -17.13 5.89 1.34
N LEU A 270 -17.55 4.64 1.12
CA LEU A 270 -18.81 4.30 0.43
C LEU A 270 -19.91 3.81 1.37
N SER A 271 -19.55 3.43 2.60
CA SER A 271 -20.48 2.97 3.62
C SER A 271 -20.30 3.80 4.88
N SER A 272 -21.34 4.50 5.31
CA SER A 272 -21.35 5.25 6.57
C SER A 272 -21.23 4.32 7.77
N SER A 273 -21.72 3.07 7.67
CA SER A 273 -21.56 2.06 8.72
C SER A 273 -20.18 1.43 8.82
N GLY A 274 -19.26 1.73 7.89
CA GLY A 274 -17.99 1.03 7.72
C GLY A 274 -18.14 -0.44 7.31
N HIS A 275 -19.23 -1.11 7.67
CA HIS A 275 -19.49 -2.52 7.44
C HIS A 275 -20.49 -2.75 6.30
N GLN A 276 -20.34 -3.88 5.62
CA GLN A 276 -21.17 -4.26 4.48
C GLN A 276 -22.60 -4.57 4.89
N LYS A 277 -23.58 -4.09 4.11
CA LYS A 277 -24.89 -4.73 4.05
C LYS A 277 -24.77 -5.97 3.15
N ASN A 278 -24.78 -7.17 3.74
CA ASN A 278 -24.90 -8.46 3.04
C ASN A 278 -23.79 -8.82 2.01
N GLY A 279 -22.54 -8.37 2.19
CA GLY A 279 -21.40 -8.82 1.34
C GLY A 279 -21.32 -8.25 -0.08
N LYS A 280 -22.28 -7.40 -0.47
CA LYS A 280 -22.44 -6.90 -1.86
C LYS A 280 -21.84 -5.52 -2.10
N THR A 281 -21.49 -4.76 -1.07
CA THR A 281 -20.97 -3.39 -1.18
C THR A 281 -19.49 -3.28 -0.80
N PHE A 282 -18.81 -2.26 -1.33
CA PHE A 282 -17.44 -1.91 -0.96
C PHE A 282 -17.43 -0.96 0.23
N ALA A 283 -16.47 -1.11 1.14
CA ALA A 283 -16.30 -0.21 2.29
C ALA A 283 -15.66 1.12 1.85
N GLN A 284 -14.59 1.01 1.06
CA GLN A 284 -13.87 2.15 0.49
C GLN A 284 -13.48 1.89 -0.96
N LYS A 285 -13.32 2.99 -1.70
CA LYS A 285 -12.82 3.02 -3.07
C LYS A 285 -11.55 3.85 -3.15
N LEU A 286 -10.51 3.29 -3.79
CA LEU A 286 -9.32 4.00 -4.21
C LEU A 286 -9.56 4.59 -5.60
N TRP A 287 -9.51 5.90 -5.72
CA TRP A 287 -9.52 6.64 -6.97
C TRP A 287 -8.09 6.88 -7.46
N VAL A 288 -7.86 6.59 -8.75
CA VAL A 288 -6.70 7.02 -9.52
C VAL A 288 -7.21 8.00 -10.56
N ILE A 289 -7.00 9.30 -10.35
CA ILE A 289 -7.61 10.37 -11.15
C ILE A 289 -6.52 11.03 -11.98
N VAL A 290 -6.72 11.11 -13.30
CA VAL A 290 -5.83 11.80 -14.22
C VAL A 290 -6.59 12.96 -14.88
N PRO A 291 -6.61 14.15 -14.26
CA PRO A 291 -7.23 15.36 -14.81
C PRO A 291 -6.35 16.10 -15.81
N HIS A 292 -6.96 16.86 -16.72
CA HIS A 292 -6.23 17.88 -17.52
C HIS A 292 -5.83 19.08 -16.67
N HIS A 293 -6.75 19.60 -15.85
CA HIS A 293 -6.51 20.71 -14.92
C HIS A 293 -6.99 20.40 -13.50
N VAL A 294 -6.40 21.07 -12.52
CA VAL A 294 -6.75 20.91 -11.11
C VAL A 294 -6.99 22.26 -10.46
N ILE A 295 -7.99 22.35 -9.59
CA ILE A 295 -8.19 23.48 -8.69
C ILE A 295 -8.11 22.96 -7.25
N MET A 296 -7.08 23.39 -6.54
CA MET A 296 -6.87 23.12 -5.12
C MET A 296 -7.63 24.15 -4.29
N ALA A 297 -8.86 23.81 -3.89
CA ALA A 297 -9.72 24.60 -3.02
C ALA A 297 -9.78 24.01 -1.59
N THR A 298 -8.63 23.55 -1.10
CA THR A 298 -8.47 22.76 0.16
C THR A 298 -8.68 23.55 1.44
N GLY A 299 -8.95 24.86 1.35
CA GLY A 299 -9.19 25.74 2.48
C GLY A 299 -7.98 26.02 3.37
N ALA A 300 -8.25 26.50 4.58
CA ALA A 300 -7.27 26.78 5.62
C ALA A 300 -7.75 26.21 6.96
N SER A 301 -6.81 25.79 7.80
CA SER A 301 -7.08 25.33 9.17
C SER A 301 -6.81 26.45 10.17
N GLU A 302 -7.72 26.69 11.11
CA GLU A 302 -7.46 27.62 12.21
C GLU A 302 -6.37 27.05 13.13
N ARG A 303 -5.50 27.92 13.66
CA ARG A 303 -4.40 27.53 14.54
C ARG A 303 -4.66 27.96 15.98
N PRO A 304 -4.19 27.20 16.98
CA PRO A 304 -4.34 27.57 18.37
C PRO A 304 -3.26 28.54 18.84
N ILE A 305 -3.44 29.08 20.04
CA ILE A 305 -2.43 29.86 20.78
C ILE A 305 -1.81 28.97 21.86
N ILE A 306 -0.49 29.05 22.06
CA ILE A 306 0.20 28.28 23.11
C ILE A 306 0.13 29.03 24.44
N PHE A 307 -0.57 28.45 25.43
CA PHE A 307 -0.68 29.01 26.78
C PHE A 307 -0.83 27.91 27.84
N GLY A 308 -0.68 28.26 29.11
CA GLY A 308 -0.78 27.34 30.24
C GLY A 308 -2.13 26.62 30.33
N GLY A 309 -2.13 25.30 30.09
CA GLY A 309 -3.32 24.45 30.15
C GLY A 309 -4.25 24.58 28.94
N ASN A 310 -3.70 24.83 27.75
CA ASN A 310 -4.42 24.90 26.48
C ASN A 310 -4.94 23.54 25.96
N ASP A 311 -4.73 22.44 26.69
CA ASP A 311 -5.11 21.08 26.30
C ASP A 311 -6.41 20.56 26.96
N ARG A 312 -6.99 21.33 27.88
CA ARG A 312 -8.09 20.86 28.73
C ARG A 312 -9.39 20.65 27.94
N PRO A 313 -10.21 19.65 28.30
CA PRO A 313 -11.54 19.49 27.71
C PRO A 313 -12.38 20.75 27.96
N GLY A 314 -12.93 21.34 26.89
CA GLY A 314 -13.58 22.65 26.90
C GLY A 314 -12.73 23.78 26.32
N VAL A 315 -11.44 23.58 26.06
CA VAL A 315 -10.67 24.47 25.17
C VAL A 315 -10.84 23.97 23.73
N MET A 316 -11.29 24.84 22.83
CA MET A 316 -11.59 24.50 21.44
C MET A 316 -11.14 25.62 20.51
N LEU A 317 -10.90 25.30 19.24
CA LEU A 317 -10.76 26.33 18.20
C LEU A 317 -12.08 27.10 18.03
N ALA A 318 -12.00 28.40 17.81
CA ALA A 318 -13.16 29.27 17.70
C ALA A 318 -14.04 28.90 16.49
N SER A 319 -13.44 28.60 15.35
CA SER A 319 -14.11 28.05 14.16
C SER A 319 -14.82 26.71 14.42
N ALA A 320 -14.26 25.86 15.27
CA ALA A 320 -14.90 24.61 15.66
C ALA A 320 -16.14 24.86 16.52
N VAL A 321 -16.06 25.80 17.47
CA VAL A 321 -17.23 26.22 18.28
C VAL A 321 -18.35 26.73 17.38
N ARG A 322 -18.04 27.62 16.44
CA ARG A 322 -19.02 28.12 15.44
C ARG A 322 -19.60 26.99 14.60
N THR A 323 -18.76 26.05 14.13
CA THR A 323 -19.21 24.89 13.35
C THR A 323 -20.18 24.02 14.15
N TYR A 324 -19.90 23.74 15.43
CA TYR A 324 -20.82 22.96 16.28
C TYR A 324 -22.16 23.65 16.48
N ILE A 325 -22.16 24.96 16.68
CA ILE A 325 -23.38 25.75 16.82
C ILE A 325 -24.16 25.77 15.49
N ASN A 326 -23.50 26.13 14.39
CA ASN A 326 -24.15 26.46 13.13
C ASN A 326 -24.51 25.22 12.31
N ARG A 327 -23.58 24.29 12.14
CA ARG A 327 -23.80 23.07 11.36
C ARG A 327 -24.55 22.00 12.15
N PHE A 328 -24.24 21.84 13.42
CA PHE A 328 -24.75 20.71 14.20
C PHE A 328 -25.80 21.11 15.25
N ALA A 329 -26.07 22.41 15.42
CA ALA A 329 -26.99 22.92 16.43
C ALA A 329 -26.63 22.44 17.85
N VAL A 330 -25.34 22.48 18.20
CA VAL A 330 -24.82 22.05 19.51
C VAL A 330 -24.07 23.20 20.17
N ALA A 331 -24.44 23.55 21.41
CA ALA A 331 -23.69 24.44 22.27
C ALA A 331 -22.58 23.67 23.01
N PRO A 332 -21.29 23.89 22.72
CA PRO A 332 -20.21 23.09 23.34
C PRO A 332 -19.99 23.36 24.84
N GLY A 333 -20.60 24.42 25.37
CA GLY A 333 -20.60 24.77 26.79
C GLY A 333 -21.68 25.78 27.13
N GLN A 334 -21.81 26.05 28.41
CA GLN A 334 -22.87 26.92 28.96
C GLN A 334 -22.35 28.32 29.29
N ARG A 335 -21.07 28.43 29.61
CA ARG A 335 -20.41 29.71 29.90
C ARG A 335 -19.03 29.78 29.27
N ALA A 336 -18.89 30.66 28.29
CA ALA A 336 -17.74 30.73 27.40
C ALA A 336 -16.88 31.97 27.64
N ALA A 337 -15.61 31.87 27.24
CA ALA A 337 -14.75 33.01 26.95
C ALA A 337 -14.13 32.85 25.56
N ILE A 338 -13.78 33.97 24.94
CA ILE A 338 -13.11 34.01 23.64
C ILE A 338 -11.69 34.54 23.85
N PHE A 339 -10.69 33.85 23.31
CA PHE A 339 -9.30 34.29 23.34
C PHE A 339 -8.74 34.37 21.92
N THR A 340 -8.41 35.57 21.45
CA THR A 340 -8.07 35.80 20.05
C THR A 340 -6.92 36.80 19.86
N CYS A 341 -6.25 36.69 18.72
CA CYS A 341 -5.28 37.65 18.21
C CYS A 341 -5.64 38.18 16.80
N CYS A 342 -6.86 37.90 16.33
CA CYS A 342 -7.35 38.30 15.01
C CYS A 342 -8.84 38.66 15.02
N ASP A 343 -9.30 39.30 13.95
CA ASP A 343 -10.69 39.75 13.83
C ASP A 343 -11.71 38.61 13.74
N ASP A 344 -11.35 37.50 13.11
CA ASP A 344 -12.27 36.37 12.92
C ASP A 344 -12.72 35.74 14.25
N GLY A 345 -11.86 35.74 15.27
CA GLY A 345 -12.21 35.24 16.60
C GLY A 345 -13.41 35.95 17.23
N TRP A 346 -13.62 37.23 16.93
CA TRP A 346 -14.74 38.03 17.46
C TRP A 346 -16.10 37.58 16.94
N ARG A 347 -16.17 36.98 15.75
CA ARG A 347 -17.43 36.49 15.17
C ARG A 347 -18.09 35.42 16.05
N THR A 348 -17.27 34.64 16.74
CA THR A 348 -17.70 33.62 17.70
C THR A 348 -18.61 34.18 18.80
N LEU A 349 -18.48 35.48 19.14
CA LEU A 349 -19.33 36.13 20.13
C LEU A 349 -20.80 36.02 19.75
N SER A 350 -21.13 36.41 18.52
CA SER A 350 -22.51 36.43 18.03
C SER A 350 -23.09 35.02 17.91
N ASP A 351 -22.29 34.03 17.49
CA ASP A 351 -22.72 32.63 17.43
C ASP A 351 -23.02 32.06 18.83
N LEU A 352 -22.16 32.34 19.81
CA LEU A 352 -22.34 31.91 21.20
C LEU A 352 -23.59 32.52 21.84
N GLU A 353 -23.77 33.83 21.70
CA GLU A 353 -24.93 34.53 22.27
C GLU A 353 -26.24 34.07 21.63
N ARG A 354 -26.26 33.86 20.30
CA ARG A 354 -27.43 33.31 19.59
C ARG A 354 -27.75 31.88 20.02
N ALA A 355 -26.73 31.09 20.36
CA ALA A 355 -26.90 29.76 20.92
C ALA A 355 -27.32 29.76 22.41
N GLY A 356 -27.49 30.94 23.03
CA GLY A 356 -27.86 31.08 24.44
C GLY A 356 -26.72 30.80 25.42
N VAL A 357 -25.47 30.81 24.96
CA VAL A 357 -24.29 30.59 25.81
C VAL A 357 -23.89 31.90 26.48
N GLU A 358 -23.69 31.89 27.81
CA GLU A 358 -23.24 33.08 28.53
C GLU A 358 -21.77 33.38 28.17
N VAL A 359 -21.48 34.54 27.59
CA VAL A 359 -20.10 34.94 27.28
C VAL A 359 -19.55 35.82 28.38
N ALA A 360 -18.61 35.27 29.16
CA ALA A 360 -18.01 35.96 30.31
C ALA A 360 -17.04 37.06 29.89
N ALA A 361 -16.22 36.82 28.85
CA ALA A 361 -15.23 37.77 28.37
C ALA A 361 -14.77 37.50 26.94
N VAL A 362 -14.41 38.59 26.24
CA VAL A 362 -13.63 38.57 25.01
C VAL A 362 -12.24 39.12 25.32
N ILE A 363 -11.24 38.25 25.21
CA ILE A 363 -9.83 38.53 25.48
C ILE A 363 -9.12 38.66 24.13
N ASP A 364 -8.84 39.89 23.72
CA ASP A 364 -8.04 40.18 22.53
C ASP A 364 -6.63 40.57 22.95
N THR A 365 -5.64 39.95 22.33
CA THR A 365 -4.22 40.22 22.60
C THR A 365 -3.77 41.56 22.06
N ARG A 366 -4.54 42.19 21.17
CA ARG A 366 -4.24 43.47 20.53
C ARG A 366 -4.74 44.62 21.38
N ASP A 367 -3.94 45.68 21.46
CA ASP A 367 -4.35 46.93 22.11
C ASP A 367 -5.36 47.70 21.25
N GLU A 368 -5.18 47.66 19.94
CA GLU A 368 -6.01 48.32 18.95
C GLU A 368 -6.85 47.31 18.18
N VAL A 369 -8.17 47.47 18.25
CA VAL A 369 -9.16 46.68 17.53
C VAL A 369 -10.08 47.65 16.81
N SER A 370 -10.37 47.39 15.53
CA SER A 370 -11.12 48.35 14.71
C SER A 370 -12.54 48.59 15.28
N PRO A 371 -13.12 49.81 15.12
CA PRO A 371 -14.48 50.10 15.56
C PRO A 371 -15.53 49.15 14.96
N LYS A 372 -15.31 48.68 13.73
CA LYS A 372 -16.20 47.72 13.04
C LYS A 372 -16.26 46.37 13.79
N ILE A 373 -15.13 45.92 14.34
CA ILE A 373 -15.07 44.67 15.10
C ILE A 373 -15.59 44.85 16.51
N LEU A 374 -15.26 45.96 17.16
CA LEU A 374 -15.83 46.30 18.48
C LEU A 374 -17.35 46.43 18.45
N ALA A 375 -17.93 46.85 17.31
CA ALA A 375 -19.38 46.92 17.13
C ALA A 375 -20.08 45.56 17.27
N LEU A 376 -19.38 44.43 17.05
CA LEU A 376 -19.91 43.08 17.29
C LEU A 376 -20.27 42.86 18.78
N ALA A 377 -19.60 43.57 19.68
CA ALA A 377 -19.83 43.49 21.12
C ALA A 377 -20.72 44.62 21.66
N LYS A 378 -21.26 45.51 20.82
CA LYS A 378 -21.95 46.74 21.26
C LYS A 378 -23.10 46.49 22.26
N ASN A 379 -23.84 45.40 22.06
CA ASN A 379 -24.97 45.01 22.92
C ASN A 379 -24.68 43.76 23.76
N SER A 380 -23.42 43.32 23.79
CA SER A 380 -23.00 42.12 24.51
C SER A 380 -22.75 42.45 25.98
N PRO A 381 -23.19 41.60 26.93
CA PRO A 381 -22.80 41.72 28.33
C PRO A 381 -21.36 41.26 28.60
N ALA A 382 -20.66 40.72 27.60
CA ALA A 382 -19.31 40.17 27.76
C ALA A 382 -18.30 41.26 28.13
N ARG A 383 -17.40 40.94 29.07
CA ARG A 383 -16.31 41.85 29.41
C ARG A 383 -15.26 41.88 28.29
N ILE A 384 -15.08 43.04 27.67
CA ILE A 384 -14.08 43.24 26.63
C ILE A 384 -12.73 43.60 27.24
N MET A 385 -11.71 42.79 26.97
CA MET A 385 -10.34 42.96 27.47
C MET A 385 -9.34 42.97 26.30
N ARG A 386 -8.87 44.18 25.95
CA ARG A 386 -7.81 44.41 24.96
C ARG A 386 -6.42 44.36 25.60
N GLY A 387 -5.40 44.02 24.82
CA GLY A 387 -4.02 43.86 25.31
C GLY A 387 -3.89 42.80 26.41
N ALA A 388 -4.78 41.80 26.43
CA ALA A 388 -4.90 40.84 27.53
C ALA A 388 -4.57 39.41 27.08
N HIS A 389 -4.11 38.58 28.01
CA HIS A 389 -3.67 37.22 27.73
C HIS A 389 -4.26 36.20 28.70
N VAL A 390 -4.74 35.07 28.18
CA VAL A 390 -5.03 33.89 29.01
C VAL A 390 -3.71 33.22 29.39
N ILE A 391 -3.35 33.26 30.67
CA ILE A 391 -2.05 32.74 31.17
C ILE A 391 -2.14 31.35 31.79
N ALA A 392 -3.33 30.92 32.19
CA ALA A 392 -3.55 29.62 32.84
C ALA A 392 -5.02 29.17 32.76
N THR A 393 -5.24 27.85 32.76
CA THR A 393 -6.56 27.23 32.92
C THR A 393 -6.61 26.31 34.13
N THR A 394 -7.76 26.27 34.80
CA THR A 394 -8.02 25.43 35.99
C THR A 394 -9.18 24.48 35.74
N GLY A 395 -9.05 23.26 36.26
CA GLY A 395 -10.05 22.20 36.13
C GLY A 395 -9.39 20.82 36.11
N TRP A 396 -10.07 19.80 36.64
CA TRP A 396 -9.56 18.42 36.58
C TRP A 396 -10.03 17.73 35.30
N LYS A 397 -11.28 17.26 35.26
CA LYS A 397 -11.85 16.52 34.12
C LYS A 397 -12.26 17.40 32.94
N GLN A 398 -12.47 18.69 33.17
CA GLN A 398 -12.88 19.69 32.18
C GLN A 398 -12.47 21.08 32.66
N LEU A 399 -12.50 22.06 31.75
CA LEU A 399 -12.32 23.47 32.06
C LEU A 399 -13.38 23.95 33.07
N ARG A 400 -12.93 24.69 34.08
CA ARG A 400 -13.80 25.35 35.07
C ARG A 400 -13.53 26.84 35.19
N ARG A 401 -12.31 27.27 34.87
CA ARG A 401 -11.87 28.65 35.04
C ARG A 401 -10.66 28.97 34.19
N ILE A 402 -10.59 30.21 33.72
CA ILE A 402 -9.41 30.81 33.08
C ILE A 402 -8.84 31.93 33.95
N SER A 403 -7.53 32.13 33.88
CA SER A 403 -6.83 33.29 34.47
C SER A 403 -6.32 34.19 33.35
N VAL A 404 -6.76 35.44 33.37
CA VAL A 404 -6.47 36.45 32.35
C VAL A 404 -5.60 37.54 32.96
N LYS A 405 -4.46 37.83 32.34
CA LYS A 405 -3.60 38.95 32.69
C LYS A 405 -3.91 40.11 31.75
N ASP A 406 -4.31 41.26 32.29
CA ASP A 406 -4.54 42.48 31.49
C ASP A 406 -3.23 43.21 31.12
N ALA A 407 -3.33 44.23 30.27
CA ALA A 407 -2.19 45.05 29.84
C ALA A 407 -1.46 45.75 31.00
N LYS A 408 -2.13 45.98 32.14
CA LYS A 408 -1.55 46.57 33.35
C LYS A 408 -0.91 45.53 34.28
N GLY A 409 -1.03 44.25 33.95
CA GLY A 409 -0.48 43.13 34.69
C GLY A 409 -1.40 42.54 35.77
N HIS A 410 -2.63 43.03 35.92
CA HIS A 410 -3.59 42.47 36.88
C HIS A 410 -4.14 41.14 36.40
N ILE A 411 -4.31 40.20 37.32
CA ILE A 411 -4.86 38.86 37.02
C ILE A 411 -6.32 38.81 37.45
N THR A 412 -7.21 38.68 36.47
CA THR A 412 -8.65 38.42 36.68
C THR A 412 -8.95 36.95 36.41
N LYS A 413 -9.85 36.34 37.19
CA LYS A 413 -10.30 34.96 37.00
C LYS A 413 -11.74 34.96 36.50
N PHE A 414 -12.03 34.14 35.49
CA PHE A 414 -13.39 33.93 34.97
C PHE A 414 -13.75 32.45 35.08
N ASP A 415 -14.89 32.16 35.70
CA ASP A 415 -15.44 30.80 35.74
C ASP A 415 -16.15 30.52 34.42
N VAL A 416 -15.60 29.58 33.64
CA VAL A 416 -16.04 29.22 32.28
C VAL A 416 -15.85 27.72 32.07
N ASP A 417 -16.70 27.11 31.26
CA ASP A 417 -16.59 25.71 30.85
C ASP A 417 -16.23 25.53 29.37
N LEU A 418 -16.20 26.63 28.61
CA LEU A 418 -15.75 26.72 27.22
C LEU A 418 -14.76 27.88 27.04
N LEU A 419 -13.67 27.62 26.34
CA LEU A 419 -12.73 28.65 25.86
C LEU A 419 -12.54 28.47 24.35
N ALA A 420 -13.09 29.39 23.57
CA ALA A 420 -12.90 29.48 22.14
C ALA A 420 -11.59 30.22 21.84
N VAL A 421 -10.65 29.57 21.14
CA VAL A 421 -9.32 30.12 20.85
C VAL A 421 -9.15 30.34 19.36
N SER A 422 -8.70 31.54 18.98
CA SER A 422 -8.44 31.90 17.59
C SER A 422 -7.06 32.54 17.42
N GLY A 423 -6.12 31.77 16.89
CA GLY A 423 -4.73 32.19 16.67
C GLY A 423 -4.42 32.65 15.25
N GLY A 424 -5.42 32.69 14.35
CA GLY A 424 -5.26 32.90 12.91
C GLY A 424 -5.38 31.61 12.08
N TRP A 425 -5.11 31.71 10.78
CA TRP A 425 -5.40 30.66 9.80
C TRP A 425 -4.15 30.20 9.05
N ASN A 426 -4.02 28.90 8.85
CA ASN A 426 -2.96 28.27 8.06
C ASN A 426 -3.57 27.65 6.80
N PRO A 427 -3.25 28.17 5.60
CA PRO A 427 -3.61 27.51 4.35
C PRO A 427 -3.19 26.03 4.32
N ASN A 428 -4.05 25.16 3.79
CA ASN A 428 -3.81 23.72 3.76
C ASN A 428 -2.87 23.34 2.59
N ILE A 429 -1.57 23.60 2.78
CA ILE A 429 -0.53 23.47 1.74
C ILE A 429 0.02 22.04 1.53
N ALA A 430 -0.45 21.05 2.28
CA ALA A 430 0.16 19.71 2.26
C ALA A 430 0.10 19.03 0.87
N LEU A 431 -0.98 19.26 0.12
CA LEU A 431 -1.14 18.71 -1.24
C LEU A 431 -0.39 19.52 -2.31
N THR A 432 0.04 20.75 -2.00
CA THR A 432 0.74 21.62 -2.96
C THR A 432 2.25 21.65 -2.73
N SER A 433 2.74 21.35 -1.52
CA SER A 433 4.17 21.51 -1.18
C SER A 433 4.96 20.19 -1.08
N HIS A 434 4.36 19.04 -1.38
CA HIS A 434 5.01 17.72 -1.17
C HIS A 434 5.83 17.23 -2.38
N LEU A 435 5.75 17.94 -3.51
CA LEU A 435 6.48 17.65 -4.76
C LEU A 435 7.87 18.32 -4.84
N GLY A 436 8.24 19.14 -3.86
CA GLY A 436 9.59 19.72 -3.74
C GLY A 436 9.62 21.26 -3.70
N ASP A 437 8.60 21.91 -4.26
CA ASP A 437 8.50 23.37 -4.22
C ASP A 437 8.19 23.88 -2.81
N LYS A 438 8.87 24.96 -2.44
CA LYS A 438 8.79 25.53 -1.10
C LYS A 438 7.61 26.51 -1.01
N PRO A 439 6.78 26.41 0.03
CA PRO A 439 5.72 27.38 0.24
C PRO A 439 6.27 28.75 0.61
N VAL A 440 5.48 29.79 0.34
CA VAL A 440 5.87 31.21 0.48
C VAL A 440 5.26 31.80 1.74
N TRP A 441 6.00 32.63 2.46
CA TRP A 441 5.47 33.32 3.65
C TRP A 441 4.59 34.50 3.24
N SER A 442 3.40 34.60 3.83
CA SER A 442 2.48 35.73 3.68
C SER A 442 2.38 36.50 5.00
N GLU A 443 2.94 37.71 5.02
CA GLU A 443 2.85 38.62 6.18
C GLU A 443 1.40 39.00 6.49
N ARG A 444 0.55 39.13 5.46
CA ARG A 444 -0.87 39.55 5.60
C ARG A 444 -1.65 38.66 6.57
N ILE A 445 -1.38 37.35 6.56
CA ILE A 445 -2.09 36.36 7.40
C ILE A 445 -1.16 35.65 8.39
N ALA A 446 0.12 36.03 8.40
CA ALA A 446 1.20 35.39 9.13
C ALA A 446 1.18 33.86 8.97
N ALA A 447 1.21 33.37 7.72
CA ALA A 447 1.19 31.94 7.41
C ALA A 447 1.88 31.64 6.07
N PHE A 448 2.20 30.37 5.85
CA PHE A 448 2.70 29.89 4.57
C PHE A 448 1.54 29.64 3.58
N VAL A 449 1.69 30.13 2.35
CA VAL A 449 0.82 29.86 1.20
C VAL A 449 1.53 28.97 0.19
N PRO A 450 0.80 28.27 -0.72
CA PRO A 450 1.41 27.46 -1.77
C PRO A 450 2.36 28.27 -2.67
N PRO A 451 3.38 27.61 -3.26
CA PRO A 451 4.14 28.20 -4.36
C PRO A 451 3.27 28.33 -5.61
N ASP A 452 3.81 28.97 -6.66
CA ASP A 452 3.26 28.85 -8.01
C ASP A 452 3.34 27.38 -8.46
N MET A 453 2.18 26.81 -8.79
CA MET A 453 2.03 25.38 -9.12
C MET A 453 2.13 25.11 -10.63
N GLY A 454 2.35 26.13 -11.46
CA GLY A 454 2.43 26.02 -12.91
C GLY A 454 1.07 25.88 -13.60
N LYS A 455 1.07 25.61 -14.91
CA LYS A 455 -0.09 25.83 -15.80
C LYS A 455 -1.27 24.85 -15.64
N SER A 456 -1.08 23.70 -15.02
CA SER A 456 -2.12 22.67 -14.90
C SER A 456 -2.83 22.66 -13.55
N THR A 457 -2.37 23.44 -12.58
CA THR A 457 -2.89 23.43 -11.21
C THR A 457 -3.04 24.85 -10.69
N GLU A 458 -4.26 25.22 -10.35
CA GLU A 458 -4.58 26.48 -9.70
C GLU A 458 -4.88 26.27 -8.22
N VAL A 459 -4.64 27.29 -7.40
CA VAL A 459 -5.02 27.29 -5.97
C VAL A 459 -6.01 28.42 -5.75
N ALA A 460 -7.14 28.16 -5.09
CA ALA A 460 -8.22 29.14 -4.94
C ALA A 460 -8.71 29.27 -3.48
N GLY A 461 -9.11 30.49 -3.12
CA GLY A 461 -9.70 30.83 -1.82
C GLY A 461 -8.71 30.72 -0.66
N ALA A 462 -9.18 30.21 0.48
CA ALA A 462 -8.36 30.18 1.69
C ALA A 462 -7.09 29.32 1.55
N ALA A 463 -7.07 28.36 0.61
CA ALA A 463 -5.86 27.62 0.26
C ALA A 463 -4.78 28.50 -0.38
N ALA A 464 -5.16 29.55 -1.12
CA ALA A 464 -4.26 30.58 -1.64
C ALA A 464 -3.97 31.70 -0.62
N GLY A 465 -4.55 31.61 0.58
CA GLY A 465 -4.44 32.64 1.62
C GLY A 465 -5.47 33.78 1.49
N HIS A 466 -6.45 33.67 0.60
CA HIS A 466 -7.56 34.63 0.49
C HIS A 466 -8.71 34.19 1.42
N LEU A 467 -8.85 34.85 2.57
CA LEU A 467 -9.64 34.34 3.69
C LEU A 467 -11.07 34.87 3.70
N SER A 468 -11.38 35.98 3.02
CA SER A 468 -12.77 36.47 2.92
C SER A 468 -13.62 35.65 1.94
N LEU A 469 -14.95 35.63 2.15
CA LEU A 469 -15.90 34.88 1.32
C LEU A 469 -15.93 35.36 -0.12
N GLY A 470 -16.00 36.68 -0.33
CA GLY A 470 -16.05 37.26 -1.67
C GLY A 470 -14.77 37.00 -2.45
N MET A 471 -13.60 37.07 -1.83
CA MET A 471 -12.35 36.70 -2.50
C MET A 471 -12.34 35.22 -2.88
N ALA A 472 -12.76 34.33 -1.97
CA ALA A 472 -12.78 32.89 -2.26
C ALA A 472 -13.71 32.53 -3.43
N LEU A 473 -14.90 33.12 -3.51
CA LEU A 473 -15.81 32.91 -4.63
C LEU A 473 -15.18 33.40 -5.96
N ASN A 474 -14.62 34.60 -5.97
CA ASN A 474 -13.99 35.18 -7.16
C ASN A 474 -12.77 34.37 -7.64
N ASP A 475 -11.91 33.93 -6.70
CA ASP A 475 -10.78 33.06 -7.02
C ASP A 475 -11.24 31.77 -7.70
N GLY A 476 -12.31 31.15 -7.19
CA GLY A 476 -12.86 29.93 -7.77
C GLY A 476 -13.26 30.11 -9.24
N VAL A 477 -13.97 31.20 -9.54
CA VAL A 477 -14.38 31.53 -10.91
C VAL A 477 -13.17 31.84 -11.79
N ALA A 478 -12.19 32.60 -11.28
CA ALA A 478 -10.98 32.94 -12.02
C ALA A 478 -10.14 31.69 -12.35
N ALA A 479 -9.96 30.79 -11.37
CA ALA A 479 -9.25 29.53 -11.55
C ALA A 479 -9.96 28.62 -12.57
N ALA A 480 -11.30 28.55 -12.53
CA ALA A 480 -12.08 27.82 -13.52
C ALA A 480 -11.96 28.42 -14.92
N ALA A 481 -11.91 29.76 -15.05
CA ALA A 481 -11.68 30.43 -16.32
C ALA A 481 -10.29 30.07 -16.88
N LEU A 482 -9.24 30.05 -16.06
CA LEU A 482 -7.90 29.62 -16.48
C LEU A 482 -7.89 28.15 -16.93
N ALA A 483 -8.44 27.25 -16.11
CA ALA A 483 -8.50 25.81 -16.37
C ALA A 483 -9.32 25.43 -17.63
N THR A 484 -10.23 26.30 -18.08
CA THR A 484 -11.09 26.06 -19.25
C THR A 484 -10.69 26.88 -20.48
N GLY A 485 -9.54 27.57 -20.45
CA GLY A 485 -9.08 28.42 -21.56
C GLY A 485 -9.96 29.66 -21.78
N GLY A 486 -10.52 30.21 -20.71
CA GLY A 486 -11.35 31.42 -20.69
C GLY A 486 -12.84 31.20 -20.92
N LYS A 487 -13.29 29.94 -21.07
CA LYS A 487 -14.69 29.61 -21.36
C LYS A 487 -15.62 29.68 -20.15
N ALA A 488 -15.13 29.31 -18.97
CA ALA A 488 -15.93 29.37 -17.75
C ALA A 488 -16.25 30.81 -17.37
N ARG A 489 -17.54 31.07 -17.11
CA ARG A 489 -18.07 32.35 -16.64
C ARG A 489 -19.13 32.07 -15.58
N LEU A 490 -19.08 32.83 -14.49
CA LEU A 490 -20.10 32.81 -13.46
C LEU A 490 -20.23 34.22 -12.89
N GLU A 491 -21.44 34.79 -12.99
CA GLU A 491 -21.77 36.03 -12.30
C GLU A 491 -22.04 35.72 -10.84
N LEU A 492 -21.23 36.28 -9.95
CA LEU A 492 -21.35 36.07 -8.51
C LEU A 492 -22.26 37.14 -7.90
N ALA A 493 -23.22 36.70 -7.09
CA ALA A 493 -24.00 37.61 -6.27
C ALA A 493 -23.13 38.27 -5.18
N PRO A 494 -23.52 39.45 -4.67
CA PRO A 494 -22.80 40.10 -3.57
C PRO A 494 -22.67 39.18 -2.35
N ALA A 495 -21.47 39.10 -1.78
CA ALA A 495 -21.18 38.29 -0.60
C ALA A 495 -20.56 39.15 0.50
N ASN A 496 -20.80 38.76 1.75
CA ASN A 496 -20.20 39.45 2.90
C ASN A 496 -18.68 39.25 2.93
N ASN A 497 -17.91 40.33 3.04
CA ASN A 497 -16.45 40.27 3.17
C ASN A 497 -16.02 40.46 4.62
N GLU A 498 -15.34 39.44 5.16
CA GLU A 498 -14.83 39.45 6.51
C GLU A 498 -13.45 40.13 6.59
N SER A 499 -13.13 40.68 7.78
CA SER A 499 -11.81 41.25 8.03
C SER A 499 -10.80 40.14 8.29
N GLU A 500 -9.60 40.29 7.73
CA GLU A 500 -8.50 39.34 7.85
C GLU A 500 -7.41 39.83 8.82
N ALA A 501 -7.64 40.94 9.53
CA ALA A 501 -6.62 41.58 10.35
C ALA A 501 -6.18 40.69 11.52
N ILE A 502 -4.86 40.62 11.73
CA ILE A 502 -4.22 39.77 12.72
C ILE A 502 -2.96 40.42 13.28
N SER A 503 -2.68 40.19 14.56
CA SER A 503 -1.36 40.41 15.15
C SER A 503 -0.91 39.09 15.79
N PRO A 504 -0.09 38.28 15.11
CA PRO A 504 0.08 36.87 15.47
C PRO A 504 0.68 36.71 16.87
N LEU A 505 -0.02 35.99 17.73
CA LEU A 505 0.51 35.53 19.02
C LEU A 505 0.67 34.01 19.01
N TRP A 506 1.92 33.56 18.99
CA TRP A 506 2.25 32.13 18.98
C TRP A 506 2.25 31.53 20.39
N VAL A 507 2.89 32.22 21.35
CA VAL A 507 3.10 31.76 22.72
C VAL A 507 2.84 32.89 23.71
N VAL A 508 2.00 32.64 24.72
CA VAL A 508 1.75 33.57 25.82
C VAL A 508 2.93 33.58 26.79
N ALA A 509 3.60 34.73 26.89
CA ALA A 509 4.66 34.96 27.87
C ALA A 509 4.13 34.88 29.31
N GLY A 510 4.88 34.25 30.21
CA GLY A 510 4.46 34.10 31.61
C GLY A 510 3.33 33.08 31.85
N SER A 511 3.09 32.19 30.89
CA SER A 511 2.17 31.04 31.05
C SER A 511 2.48 30.25 32.32
N ARG A 512 1.42 29.86 33.06
CA ARG A 512 1.53 28.99 34.25
C ARG A 512 0.96 27.61 33.92
N GLY A 513 1.76 26.56 34.11
CA GLY A 513 1.40 25.18 33.76
C GLY A 513 1.93 24.75 32.39
N LYS A 514 1.56 23.55 31.93
CA LYS A 514 2.02 23.01 30.64
C LYS A 514 1.38 23.76 29.47
N ALA A 515 2.19 24.22 28.52
CA ALA A 515 1.76 24.90 27.31
C ALA A 515 2.11 24.04 26.09
N PHE A 516 1.09 23.45 25.46
CA PHE A 516 1.25 22.44 24.41
C PHE A 516 1.37 23.09 23.02
N VAL A 517 2.33 22.59 22.25
CA VAL A 517 2.59 22.93 20.84
C VAL A 517 1.91 21.88 19.95
N ASP A 518 2.16 20.60 20.22
CA ASP A 518 1.48 19.46 19.60
C ASP A 518 0.66 18.75 20.67
N LEU A 519 -0.65 18.79 20.50
CA LEU A 519 -1.60 18.21 21.42
C LEU A 519 -1.53 16.67 21.39
N GLN A 520 -1.52 16.04 20.21
CA GLN A 520 -1.64 14.59 20.09
C GLN A 520 -0.43 13.88 20.71
N ASN A 521 0.78 14.41 20.46
CA ASN A 521 2.04 13.82 20.94
C ASN A 521 2.53 14.40 22.28
N ASP A 522 1.71 15.22 22.95
CA ASP A 522 2.04 15.82 24.25
C ASP A 522 3.32 16.70 24.23
N VAL A 523 3.64 17.33 23.09
CA VAL A 523 4.83 18.19 22.96
C VAL A 523 4.53 19.59 23.48
N THR A 524 5.38 20.08 24.38
CA THR A 524 5.24 21.41 25.00
C THR A 524 6.22 22.44 24.42
N SER A 525 5.96 23.72 24.67
CA SER A 525 6.90 24.80 24.32
C SER A 525 8.29 24.56 24.94
N SER A 526 8.34 24.06 26.17
CA SER A 526 9.60 23.76 26.86
C SER A 526 10.37 22.59 26.24
N ASP A 527 9.70 21.65 25.59
CA ASP A 527 10.36 20.55 24.88
C ASP A 527 11.12 21.05 23.65
N ILE A 528 10.56 22.03 22.93
CA ILE A 528 11.23 22.70 21.82
C ILE A 528 12.44 23.52 22.32
N ASP A 529 12.28 24.26 23.41
CA ASP A 529 13.38 25.00 24.05
C ASP A 529 14.50 24.07 24.52
N LEU A 530 14.15 22.89 25.06
CA LEU A 530 15.12 21.87 25.44
C LEU A 530 15.85 21.29 24.23
N ALA A 531 15.12 20.87 23.19
CA ALA A 531 15.71 20.33 21.97
C ALA A 531 16.70 21.33 21.33
N TRP A 532 16.33 22.61 21.28
CA TRP A 532 17.21 23.65 20.78
C TRP A 532 18.49 23.79 21.62
N ARG A 533 18.38 23.79 22.95
CA ARG A 533 19.53 23.85 23.87
C ARG A 533 20.45 22.64 23.74
N GLU A 534 19.89 21.46 23.49
CA GLU A 534 20.64 20.22 23.28
C GLU A 534 21.30 20.11 21.89
N GLY A 535 21.14 21.11 21.03
CA GLY A 535 21.87 21.21 19.75
C GLY A 535 21.07 20.82 18.52
N PHE A 536 19.79 20.46 18.64
CA PHE A 536 18.93 20.21 17.48
C PHE A 536 18.53 21.54 16.83
N LYS A 537 19.17 21.91 15.71
CA LYS A 537 18.99 23.22 15.06
C LYS A 537 18.07 23.24 13.84
N SER A 538 17.87 22.10 13.19
CA SER A 538 16.95 21.98 12.05
C SER A 538 15.52 21.65 12.54
N PRO A 539 14.47 22.21 11.91
CA PRO A 539 13.09 21.80 12.20
C PRO A 539 12.87 20.30 12.08
N GLU A 540 13.53 19.65 11.13
CA GLU A 540 13.46 18.20 10.92
C GLU A 540 14.09 17.41 12.08
N HIS A 541 15.17 17.93 12.68
CA HIS A 541 15.77 17.34 13.88
C HIS A 541 14.88 17.52 15.11
N ILE A 542 14.32 18.73 15.31
CA ILE A 542 13.42 19.00 16.43
C ILE A 542 12.14 18.17 16.32
N LYS A 543 11.58 18.03 15.11
CA LYS A 543 10.47 17.11 14.81
C LYS A 543 10.78 15.68 15.26
N ARG A 544 11.91 15.12 14.83
CA ARG A 544 12.32 13.74 15.19
C ARG A 544 12.58 13.58 16.68
N TYR A 545 13.23 14.56 17.30
CA TYR A 545 13.60 14.52 18.72
C TYR A 545 12.40 14.64 19.64
N THR A 546 11.46 15.53 19.31
CA THR A 546 10.28 15.82 20.15
C THR A 546 9.04 15.05 19.74
N THR A 547 9.00 14.44 18.55
CA THR A 547 7.83 13.83 17.88
C THR A 547 6.75 14.81 17.43
N MET A 548 7.05 16.12 17.44
CA MET A 548 6.13 17.16 16.99
C MET A 548 5.68 16.95 15.53
N GLY A 549 4.37 16.95 15.29
CA GLY A 549 3.78 16.79 13.96
C GLY A 549 3.85 15.37 13.41
N MET A 550 4.15 14.36 14.24
CA MET A 550 4.20 12.96 13.84
C MET A 550 2.91 12.18 14.21
N GLY A 551 1.87 12.88 14.67
CA GLY A 551 0.57 12.30 15.03
C GLY A 551 -0.27 11.94 13.81
N THR A 552 -1.46 11.39 14.05
CA THR A 552 -2.45 11.09 12.99
C THR A 552 -3.06 12.35 12.35
N ASP A 553 -2.89 13.49 12.98
CA ASP A 553 -3.20 14.83 12.45
C ASP A 553 -2.07 15.41 11.58
N GLN A 554 -0.89 14.77 11.54
CA GLN A 554 0.31 15.22 10.83
C GLN A 554 0.71 16.68 11.14
N GLY A 555 0.40 17.14 12.36
CA GLY A 555 0.76 18.46 12.85
C GLY A 555 -0.03 19.62 12.23
N ARG A 556 -1.23 19.39 11.68
CA ARG A 556 -2.09 20.45 11.12
C ARG A 556 -2.35 21.60 12.10
N THR A 557 -2.50 21.31 13.40
CA THR A 557 -2.68 22.33 14.43
C THR A 557 -1.38 22.74 15.14
N GLY A 558 -0.32 21.94 15.05
CA GLY A 558 0.91 22.11 15.85
C GLY A 558 2.13 22.62 15.08
N ASN A 559 2.26 22.33 13.79
CA ASN A 559 3.50 22.57 13.04
C ASN A 559 3.85 24.06 12.95
N MET A 560 2.88 24.92 12.61
CA MET A 560 3.11 26.36 12.50
C MET A 560 3.56 26.97 13.83
N ASN A 561 2.92 26.56 14.92
CA ASN A 561 3.28 26.94 16.28
C ASN A 561 4.68 26.43 16.68
N GLY A 562 5.02 25.21 16.26
CA GLY A 562 6.35 24.65 16.39
C GLY A 562 7.41 25.45 15.66
N LEU A 563 7.18 25.78 14.39
CA LEU A 563 8.07 26.62 13.59
C LEU A 563 8.26 28.00 14.22
N ALA A 564 7.18 28.63 14.68
CA ALA A 564 7.26 29.92 15.37
C ALA A 564 8.08 29.83 16.66
N LYS A 565 7.98 28.72 17.39
CA LYS A 565 8.78 28.49 18.59
C LYS A 565 10.26 28.26 18.26
N ILE A 566 10.56 27.57 17.17
CA ILE A 566 11.94 27.42 16.67
C ILE A 566 12.48 28.78 16.18
N ALA A 567 11.67 29.59 15.49
CA ALA A 567 12.01 30.95 15.08
C ALA A 567 12.40 31.81 16.30
N GLN A 568 11.59 31.77 17.37
CA GLN A 568 11.89 32.43 18.63
C GLN A 568 13.20 31.95 19.26
N ALA A 569 13.42 30.63 19.37
CA ALA A 569 14.63 30.05 19.96
C ALA A 569 15.89 30.36 19.13
N SER A 570 15.73 30.41 17.80
CA SER A 570 16.81 30.70 16.85
C SER A 570 17.08 32.19 16.64
N LYS A 571 16.18 33.07 17.10
CA LYS A 571 16.18 34.52 16.83
C LYS A 571 16.21 34.85 15.34
N LYS A 572 15.58 34.02 14.52
CA LYS A 572 15.44 34.21 13.07
C LYS A 572 13.98 34.49 12.70
N PRO A 573 13.72 35.19 11.59
CA PRO A 573 12.37 35.32 11.08
C PRO A 573 11.89 33.96 10.56
N ILE A 574 10.58 33.71 10.66
CA ILE A 574 9.99 32.37 10.58
C ILE A 574 10.13 31.73 9.19
N GLU A 575 10.08 32.54 8.14
CA GLU A 575 10.29 32.17 6.75
C GLU A 575 11.70 31.62 6.48
N SER A 576 12.68 31.96 7.32
CA SER A 576 14.08 31.50 7.18
C SER A 576 14.41 30.23 7.98
N VAL A 577 13.49 29.76 8.84
CA VAL A 577 13.69 28.58 9.71
C VAL A 577 13.61 27.27 8.91
N GLY A 578 12.94 27.30 7.75
CA GLY A 578 12.62 26.13 6.94
C GLY A 578 11.30 25.50 7.36
N ASN A 579 10.60 24.89 6.40
CA ASN A 579 9.32 24.22 6.62
C ASN A 579 9.49 22.70 6.81
N MET A 580 8.54 22.07 7.49
CA MET A 580 8.44 20.62 7.56
C MET A 580 7.66 20.12 6.34
N SER A 581 8.23 19.18 5.59
CA SER A 581 7.60 18.67 4.37
C SER A 581 6.34 17.87 4.70
N GLY A 582 5.21 18.24 4.10
CA GLY A 582 4.03 17.37 4.02
C GLY A 582 4.34 16.16 3.16
N ARG A 583 3.76 15.00 3.47
CA ARG A 583 3.90 13.78 2.67
C ARG A 583 2.54 13.10 2.52
N PRO A 584 2.23 12.50 1.36
CA PRO A 584 1.10 11.61 1.23
C PRO A 584 1.21 10.42 2.20
N PRO A 585 0.08 9.88 2.69
CA PRO A 585 -1.27 10.35 2.38
C PRO A 585 -1.68 11.56 3.25
N TYR A 586 -2.44 12.51 2.68
CA TYR A 586 -2.96 13.69 3.38
C TYR A 586 -3.78 13.34 4.63
N VAL A 587 -4.52 12.23 4.56
CA VAL A 587 -5.24 11.59 5.68
C VAL A 587 -4.86 10.12 5.75
N PRO A 588 -4.90 9.48 6.93
CA PRO A 588 -4.68 8.04 7.05
C PRO A 588 -5.67 7.23 6.19
N VAL A 589 -5.21 6.10 5.65
CA VAL A 589 -6.02 5.19 4.83
C VAL A 589 -5.88 3.75 5.33
N ARG A 590 -6.94 2.95 5.17
CA ARG A 590 -6.90 1.52 5.47
C ARG A 590 -5.99 0.82 4.46
N LEU A 591 -5.09 -0.06 4.92
CA LEU A 591 -4.22 -0.82 4.00
C LEU A 591 -5.03 -1.67 3.00
N GLY A 592 -6.22 -2.14 3.39
CA GLY A 592 -7.11 -2.90 2.52
C GLY A 592 -7.51 -2.16 1.25
N VAL A 593 -7.70 -0.82 1.30
CA VAL A 593 -8.07 -0.03 0.12
C VAL A 593 -6.94 0.05 -0.90
N LEU A 594 -5.69 0.03 -0.44
CA LEU A 594 -4.50 0.00 -1.31
C LEU A 594 -4.33 -1.37 -1.98
N ALA A 595 -4.73 -2.45 -1.30
CA ALA A 595 -4.73 -3.79 -1.89
C ALA A 595 -5.87 -3.97 -2.91
N GLY A 596 -7.01 -3.29 -2.73
CA GLY A 596 -8.16 -3.40 -3.61
C GLY A 596 -8.60 -4.87 -3.78
N GLY A 597 -8.73 -5.30 -5.04
CA GLY A 597 -9.07 -6.69 -5.39
C GLY A 597 -7.91 -7.69 -5.28
N HIS A 598 -6.68 -7.26 -5.02
CA HIS A 598 -5.48 -8.11 -5.02
C HIS A 598 -5.32 -8.91 -3.72
N ARG A 599 -6.30 -9.75 -3.38
CA ARG A 599 -6.32 -10.57 -2.16
C ARG A 599 -6.56 -12.04 -2.45
N GLY A 600 -6.07 -12.92 -1.58
CA GLY A 600 -6.27 -14.37 -1.69
C GLY A 600 -5.81 -14.92 -3.05
N ARG A 601 -6.71 -15.61 -3.76
CA ARG A 601 -6.43 -16.15 -5.11
C ARG A 601 -6.29 -15.09 -6.20
N HIS A 602 -6.76 -13.86 -5.96
CA HIS A 602 -6.66 -12.74 -6.89
C HIS A 602 -5.41 -11.86 -6.65
N PHE A 603 -4.58 -12.20 -5.66
CA PHE A 603 -3.31 -11.50 -5.42
C PHE A 603 -2.38 -11.55 -6.64
N ARG A 604 -2.40 -12.67 -7.37
CA ARG A 604 -1.70 -12.85 -8.65
C ARG A 604 -2.49 -13.77 -9.57
N PRO A 605 -2.39 -13.62 -10.91
CA PRO A 605 -3.01 -14.54 -11.86
C PRO A 605 -2.58 -15.99 -11.64
N VAL A 606 -3.51 -16.92 -11.81
CA VAL A 606 -3.28 -18.37 -11.78
C VAL A 606 -3.49 -18.90 -13.18
N ARG A 607 -2.43 -19.44 -13.80
CA ARG A 607 -2.48 -20.02 -15.15
C ARG A 607 -2.65 -21.54 -15.05
N GLN A 608 -3.55 -22.08 -15.87
CA GLN A 608 -3.93 -23.50 -15.89
C GLN A 608 -3.84 -24.04 -17.31
N THR A 609 -3.27 -25.24 -17.49
CA THR A 609 -3.20 -25.90 -18.80
C THR A 609 -4.57 -26.47 -19.21
N SER A 610 -4.75 -26.80 -20.48
CA SER A 610 -6.01 -27.37 -21.00
C SER A 610 -6.41 -28.68 -20.31
N ALA A 611 -5.43 -29.50 -19.91
CA ALA A 611 -5.66 -30.75 -19.20
C ALA A 611 -5.89 -30.58 -17.67
N ASN A 612 -5.75 -29.38 -17.12
CA ASN A 612 -5.74 -29.15 -15.67
C ASN A 612 -6.98 -29.71 -14.94
N ARG A 613 -8.18 -29.46 -15.48
CA ARG A 613 -9.44 -29.94 -14.89
C ARG A 613 -9.53 -31.48 -14.86
N VAL A 614 -9.02 -32.13 -15.91
CA VAL A 614 -8.99 -33.61 -16.00
C VAL A 614 -7.94 -34.16 -15.05
N ALA A 615 -6.73 -33.60 -15.04
CA ALA A 615 -5.68 -33.99 -14.11
C ALA A 615 -6.14 -33.93 -12.65
N LYS A 616 -6.88 -32.87 -12.27
CA LYS A 616 -7.47 -32.75 -10.92
C LYS A 616 -8.45 -33.89 -10.60
N LYS A 617 -9.28 -34.30 -11.56
CA LYS A 617 -10.19 -35.45 -11.38
C LYS A 617 -9.44 -36.78 -11.25
N MET A 618 -8.26 -36.88 -11.86
CA MET A 618 -7.36 -38.05 -11.77
C MET A 618 -6.49 -38.05 -10.50
N GLY A 619 -6.76 -37.19 -9.52
CA GLY A 619 -6.00 -37.15 -8.27
C GLY A 619 -4.73 -36.30 -8.30
N ALA A 620 -4.54 -35.45 -9.32
CA ALA A 620 -3.39 -34.56 -9.37
C ALA A 620 -3.35 -33.59 -8.17
N ARG A 621 -2.19 -33.53 -7.51
CA ARG A 621 -1.80 -32.44 -6.61
C ARG A 621 -1.01 -31.42 -7.40
N PHE A 622 -1.12 -30.13 -7.05
CA PHE A 622 -0.56 -29.05 -7.87
C PHE A 622 0.48 -28.24 -7.10
N VAL A 623 1.53 -27.82 -7.82
CA VAL A 623 2.58 -26.93 -7.33
C VAL A 623 2.66 -25.67 -8.22
N PRO A 624 2.91 -24.48 -7.64
CA PRO A 624 3.16 -23.28 -8.43
C PRO A 624 4.55 -23.33 -9.11
N ALA A 625 4.57 -23.13 -10.42
CA ALA A 625 5.77 -22.89 -11.23
C ALA A 625 5.65 -21.50 -11.88
N GLY A 626 6.13 -20.47 -11.19
CA GLY A 626 5.80 -19.08 -11.54
C GLY A 626 4.30 -18.83 -11.33
N GLN A 627 3.60 -18.41 -12.40
CA GLN A 627 2.13 -18.26 -12.39
C GLN A 627 1.38 -19.54 -12.76
N TRP A 628 2.06 -20.56 -13.30
CA TRP A 628 1.44 -21.82 -13.69
C TRP A 628 1.20 -22.72 -12.49
N PHE A 629 0.07 -23.41 -12.46
CA PHE A 629 -0.18 -24.52 -11.54
C PHE A 629 -0.01 -25.83 -12.29
N ARG A 630 1.07 -26.55 -12.00
CA ARG A 630 1.42 -27.81 -12.66
C ARG A 630 1.09 -29.01 -11.76
N PRO A 631 0.64 -30.14 -12.33
CA PRO A 631 0.57 -31.40 -11.60
C PRO A 631 1.94 -31.74 -11.01
N GLN A 632 2.02 -31.88 -9.69
CA GLN A 632 3.22 -32.28 -8.96
C GLN A 632 3.35 -33.80 -8.92
N TYR A 633 2.24 -34.50 -8.65
CA TYR A 633 2.06 -35.94 -8.70
C TYR A 633 0.56 -36.27 -8.76
N TYR A 634 0.23 -37.52 -9.10
CA TYR A 634 -1.11 -38.08 -9.24
C TYR A 634 -1.33 -39.18 -8.19
N ALA A 635 -2.06 -38.83 -7.13
CA ALA A 635 -2.34 -39.76 -6.04
C ALA A 635 -3.43 -40.78 -6.42
N ARG A 636 -3.19 -42.06 -6.14
CA ARG A 636 -4.19 -43.14 -6.25
C ARG A 636 -4.78 -43.48 -4.86
N PRO A 637 -6.01 -44.01 -4.80
CA PRO A 637 -6.56 -44.55 -3.55
C PRO A 637 -5.61 -45.58 -2.93
N GLY A 638 -5.36 -45.48 -1.63
CA GLY A 638 -4.44 -46.36 -0.88
C GLY A 638 -3.01 -45.84 -0.75
N GLU A 639 -2.60 -44.84 -1.53
CA GLU A 639 -1.31 -44.16 -1.35
C GLU A 639 -1.44 -43.11 -0.24
N THR A 640 -0.56 -43.17 0.76
CA THR A 640 -0.67 -42.34 1.97
C THR A 640 0.32 -41.19 2.01
N ASP A 641 1.46 -41.33 1.32
CA ASP A 641 2.48 -40.30 1.19
C ASP A 641 2.74 -39.92 -0.27
N TRP A 642 3.21 -38.70 -0.51
CA TRP A 642 3.58 -38.24 -1.86
C TRP A 642 4.67 -39.12 -2.48
N LEU A 643 5.57 -39.68 -1.66
CA LEU A 643 6.66 -40.54 -2.12
C LEU A 643 6.15 -41.86 -2.71
N ASP A 644 5.02 -42.39 -2.21
CA ASP A 644 4.39 -43.60 -2.77
C ASP A 644 3.97 -43.34 -4.23
N SER A 645 3.23 -42.24 -4.43
CA SER A 645 2.75 -41.83 -5.77
C SER A 645 3.91 -41.57 -6.72
N VAL A 646 4.90 -40.81 -6.28
CA VAL A 646 6.07 -40.44 -7.11
C VAL A 646 6.92 -41.65 -7.44
N SER A 647 7.17 -42.55 -6.48
CA SER A 647 7.95 -43.77 -6.74
C SER A 647 7.24 -44.67 -7.75
N ARG A 648 5.91 -44.85 -7.64
CA ARG A 648 5.12 -45.57 -8.64
C ARG A 648 5.23 -44.91 -10.02
N GLU A 649 5.03 -43.59 -10.11
CA GLU A 649 5.11 -42.86 -11.37
C GLU A 649 6.46 -43.03 -12.07
N VAL A 650 7.54 -42.91 -11.31
CA VAL A 650 8.92 -43.06 -11.79
C VAL A 650 9.18 -44.48 -12.29
N VAL A 651 8.80 -45.49 -11.49
CA VAL A 651 8.95 -46.91 -11.87
C VAL A 651 8.12 -47.25 -13.09
N ALA A 652 6.85 -46.85 -13.14
CA ALA A 652 5.95 -47.11 -14.26
C ALA A 652 6.48 -46.52 -15.57
N THR A 653 7.02 -45.29 -15.51
CA THR A 653 7.59 -44.61 -16.68
C THR A 653 8.79 -45.37 -17.26
N ARG A 654 9.76 -45.78 -16.41
CA ARG A 654 10.94 -46.53 -16.90
C ARG A 654 10.60 -47.97 -17.29
N LYS A 655 9.64 -48.60 -16.60
CA LYS A 655 9.22 -49.98 -16.87
C LYS A 655 8.42 -50.10 -18.18
N SER A 656 7.56 -49.13 -18.48
CA SER A 656 6.67 -49.18 -19.64
C SER A 656 6.51 -47.82 -20.33
N VAL A 657 5.62 -46.97 -19.85
CA VAL A 657 5.35 -45.65 -20.43
C VAL A 657 4.66 -44.72 -19.42
N GLY A 658 5.10 -43.47 -19.38
CA GLY A 658 4.48 -42.39 -18.64
C GLY A 658 4.15 -41.20 -19.54
N ILE A 659 3.18 -40.39 -19.11
CA ILE A 659 2.80 -39.14 -19.79
C ILE A 659 2.87 -37.93 -18.84
N CYS A 660 3.52 -36.85 -19.29
CA CYS A 660 3.64 -35.61 -18.53
C CYS A 660 3.16 -34.40 -19.33
N ASP A 661 2.42 -33.51 -18.67
CA ASP A 661 2.02 -32.22 -19.23
C ASP A 661 3.20 -31.23 -19.18
N VAL A 662 3.77 -30.96 -20.36
CA VAL A 662 4.87 -30.01 -20.59
C VAL A 662 4.39 -28.80 -21.39
N SER A 663 3.09 -28.56 -21.44
CA SER A 663 2.47 -27.40 -22.11
C SER A 663 3.00 -26.07 -21.57
N THR A 664 3.48 -26.04 -20.33
CA THR A 664 3.95 -24.84 -19.66
C THR A 664 5.36 -24.40 -20.07
N LEU A 665 6.11 -25.20 -20.82
CA LEU A 665 7.43 -24.76 -21.35
C LEU A 665 7.24 -23.53 -22.23
N GLY A 666 8.19 -22.58 -22.19
CA GLY A 666 8.19 -21.47 -23.11
C GLY A 666 8.37 -21.98 -24.54
N LYS A 667 7.64 -21.41 -25.49
CA LYS A 667 7.70 -21.78 -26.90
C LYS A 667 7.72 -20.49 -27.71
N ILE A 668 8.74 -20.33 -28.54
CA ILE A 668 8.92 -19.14 -29.37
C ILE A 668 9.09 -19.63 -30.81
N ASP A 669 8.23 -19.13 -31.68
CA ASP A 669 8.28 -19.36 -33.11
C ASP A 669 9.18 -18.27 -33.72
N VAL A 670 10.21 -18.67 -34.45
CA VAL A 670 11.28 -17.82 -34.97
C VAL A 670 11.37 -18.04 -36.47
N GLN A 671 11.08 -17.01 -37.24
CA GLN A 671 11.00 -17.06 -38.71
C GLN A 671 11.87 -15.96 -39.34
N GLY A 672 12.27 -16.15 -40.60
CA GLY A 672 13.05 -15.18 -41.38
C GLY A 672 14.37 -15.75 -41.91
N GLU A 673 14.93 -15.13 -42.95
CA GLU A 673 16.14 -15.63 -43.62
C GLU A 673 17.35 -15.71 -42.68
N ASP A 674 17.43 -14.82 -41.70
CA ASP A 674 18.53 -14.76 -40.74
C ASP A 674 18.23 -15.52 -39.43
N ALA A 675 17.11 -16.25 -39.32
CA ALA A 675 16.71 -16.93 -38.09
C ALA A 675 17.81 -17.88 -37.55
N ALA A 676 18.41 -18.66 -38.45
CA ALA A 676 19.52 -19.55 -38.12
C ALA A 676 20.74 -18.79 -37.59
N GLN A 677 21.09 -17.65 -38.21
CA GLN A 677 22.22 -16.82 -37.81
C GLN A 677 21.96 -16.15 -36.46
N PHE A 678 20.76 -15.60 -36.25
CA PHE A 678 20.35 -14.97 -35.00
C PHE A 678 20.44 -15.94 -33.83
N LEU A 679 19.84 -17.13 -33.95
CA LEU A 679 19.93 -18.18 -32.92
C LEU A 679 21.39 -18.60 -32.68
N ASN A 680 22.23 -18.60 -33.72
CA ASN A 680 23.64 -18.89 -33.60
C ASN A 680 24.42 -17.83 -32.81
N ARG A 681 23.97 -16.56 -32.78
CA ARG A 681 24.56 -15.51 -31.94
C ARG A 681 24.08 -15.58 -30.48
N VAL A 682 22.84 -16.02 -30.25
CA VAL A 682 22.25 -16.11 -28.91
C VAL A 682 22.73 -17.33 -28.13
N TYR A 683 22.74 -18.51 -28.74
CA TYR A 683 23.13 -19.75 -28.05
C TYR A 683 24.64 -19.95 -28.02
N ILE A 684 25.17 -20.64 -27.00
CA ILE A 684 26.62 -20.90 -26.90
C ILE A 684 27.15 -21.86 -27.98
N ASN A 685 26.30 -22.79 -28.44
CA ASN A 685 26.63 -23.83 -29.41
C ASN A 685 26.18 -23.45 -30.82
N ASN A 686 26.63 -24.21 -31.83
CA ASN A 686 26.26 -23.97 -33.22
C ASN A 686 24.76 -24.24 -33.42
N MET A 687 23.94 -23.21 -33.63
CA MET A 687 22.52 -23.37 -33.98
C MET A 687 22.24 -23.23 -35.47
N ALA A 688 23.10 -22.53 -36.21
CA ALA A 688 22.95 -22.40 -37.66
C ALA A 688 23.07 -23.75 -38.39
N GLY A 689 23.89 -24.66 -37.86
CA GLY A 689 24.10 -26.01 -38.40
C GLY A 689 23.10 -27.07 -37.95
N VAL A 690 21.90 -26.69 -37.48
CA VAL A 690 20.82 -27.66 -37.23
C VAL A 690 20.22 -28.05 -38.58
N ALA A 691 20.18 -29.34 -38.89
CA ALA A 691 19.59 -29.83 -40.14
C ALA A 691 18.06 -29.69 -40.12
N LEU A 692 17.43 -29.67 -41.29
CA LEU A 692 15.97 -29.70 -41.39
C LEU A 692 15.41 -30.93 -40.67
N ASN A 693 14.24 -30.76 -40.02
CA ASN A 693 13.55 -31.79 -39.25
C ASN A 693 14.40 -32.36 -38.10
N LYS A 694 15.36 -31.58 -37.61
CA LYS A 694 16.15 -31.89 -36.42
C LYS A 694 15.98 -30.84 -35.35
N THR A 695 16.15 -31.31 -34.13
CA THR A 695 16.18 -30.52 -32.91
C THR A 695 17.60 -30.50 -32.36
N ARG A 696 17.98 -29.42 -31.67
CA ARG A 696 19.26 -29.34 -30.95
C ARG A 696 19.06 -28.68 -29.59
N TYR A 697 19.62 -29.29 -28.54
CA TYR A 697 19.68 -28.67 -27.22
C TYR A 697 20.72 -27.53 -27.22
N GLY A 698 20.43 -26.45 -26.53
CA GLY A 698 21.31 -25.30 -26.41
C GLY A 698 21.16 -24.57 -25.09
N VAL A 699 22.22 -23.85 -24.74
CA VAL A 699 22.30 -23.01 -23.56
C VAL A 699 22.48 -21.56 -24.00
N MET A 700 21.72 -20.65 -23.39
CA MET A 700 21.87 -19.20 -23.56
C MET A 700 22.58 -18.64 -22.32
N LEU A 701 23.49 -17.69 -22.52
CA LEU A 701 24.11 -16.95 -21.42
C LEU A 701 23.62 -15.52 -21.37
N ARG A 702 23.80 -14.90 -20.22
CA ARG A 702 23.82 -13.44 -20.12
C ARG A 702 25.19 -12.92 -20.54
N GLU A 703 25.29 -11.61 -20.76
CA GLU A 703 26.54 -10.96 -21.13
C GLU A 703 27.66 -11.19 -20.11
N ASP A 704 27.34 -11.34 -18.83
CA ASP A 704 28.28 -11.61 -17.73
C ASP A 704 28.88 -13.03 -17.73
N GLY A 705 28.41 -13.92 -18.60
CA GLY A 705 28.89 -15.28 -18.79
C GLY A 705 28.15 -16.36 -17.97
N PHE A 706 27.14 -15.98 -17.18
CA PHE A 706 26.31 -16.94 -16.44
C PHE A 706 25.14 -17.43 -17.29
N VAL A 707 24.64 -18.64 -16.98
CA VAL A 707 23.53 -19.22 -17.71
C VAL A 707 22.26 -18.40 -17.50
N LEU A 708 21.66 -17.95 -18.61
CA LEU A 708 20.36 -17.28 -18.64
C LEU A 708 19.26 -18.33 -18.56
N ASP A 709 19.20 -19.20 -19.57
CA ASP A 709 18.23 -20.28 -19.72
C ASP A 709 18.77 -21.33 -20.70
N ASP A 710 18.05 -22.44 -20.83
CA ASP A 710 18.34 -23.50 -21.79
C ASP A 710 17.06 -23.97 -22.48
N GLY A 711 17.24 -24.84 -23.49
CA GLY A 711 16.13 -25.46 -24.18
C GLY A 711 16.55 -26.08 -25.51
N THR A 712 15.56 -26.33 -26.36
CA THR A 712 15.77 -26.95 -27.67
C THR A 712 15.39 -26.00 -28.80
N ALA A 713 16.09 -26.09 -29.93
CA ALA A 713 15.72 -25.43 -31.18
C ALA A 713 15.40 -26.50 -32.24
N ALA A 714 14.15 -26.55 -32.68
CA ALA A 714 13.66 -27.43 -33.73
C ALA A 714 13.57 -26.67 -35.05
N ARG A 715 14.22 -27.17 -36.11
CA ARG A 715 14.24 -26.54 -37.42
C ARG A 715 13.27 -27.23 -38.37
N PHE A 716 12.23 -26.53 -38.81
CA PHE A 716 11.19 -27.08 -39.70
C PHE A 716 11.36 -26.66 -41.16
N ALA A 717 11.95 -25.49 -41.41
CA ALA A 717 12.32 -25.02 -42.73
C ALA A 717 13.68 -24.30 -42.69
N HIS A 718 14.16 -23.81 -43.84
CA HIS A 718 15.43 -23.08 -43.89
C HIS A 718 15.41 -21.86 -42.97
N ASP A 719 14.28 -21.17 -42.99
CA ASP A 719 13.92 -19.92 -42.34
C ASP A 719 13.01 -20.10 -41.12
N HIS A 720 12.64 -21.34 -40.73
CA HIS A 720 11.66 -21.59 -39.66
C HIS A 720 12.20 -22.47 -38.53
N PHE A 721 12.24 -21.89 -37.32
CA PHE A 721 12.56 -22.57 -36.07
C PHE A 721 11.43 -22.42 -35.05
N VAL A 722 11.32 -23.41 -34.17
CA VAL A 722 10.61 -23.29 -32.90
C VAL A 722 11.57 -23.62 -31.79
N ILE A 723 11.75 -22.69 -30.87
CA ILE A 723 12.60 -22.89 -29.70
C ILE A 723 11.76 -23.11 -28.45
N SER A 724 12.24 -23.97 -27.56
CA SER A 724 11.71 -24.16 -26.22
C SER A 724 12.57 -23.47 -25.17
N THR A 725 11.95 -23.12 -24.05
CA THR A 725 12.62 -22.51 -22.89
C THR A 725 12.04 -23.09 -21.60
N THR A 726 12.67 -22.85 -20.46
CA THR A 726 12.09 -23.28 -19.18
C THR A 726 10.80 -22.51 -18.85
N THR A 727 9.87 -23.17 -18.14
CA THR A 727 8.54 -22.63 -17.83
C THR A 727 8.58 -21.26 -17.13
N ALA A 728 9.46 -21.09 -16.14
CA ALA A 728 9.51 -19.87 -15.34
C ALA A 728 10.23 -18.72 -16.06
N LYS A 729 11.06 -19.01 -17.06
CA LYS A 729 11.90 -18.01 -17.76
C LYS A 729 11.40 -17.66 -19.16
N ALA A 730 10.32 -18.27 -19.65
CA ALA A 730 9.73 -18.01 -20.96
C ALA A 730 9.62 -16.53 -21.33
N LEU A 731 9.04 -15.70 -20.44
CA LEU A 731 8.93 -14.26 -20.69
C LEU A 731 10.28 -13.55 -20.72
N ARG A 732 11.20 -13.92 -19.81
CA ARG A 732 12.54 -13.32 -19.76
C ARG A 732 13.37 -13.66 -21.00
N VAL A 733 13.27 -14.88 -21.51
CA VAL A 733 13.93 -15.27 -22.77
C VAL A 733 13.34 -14.47 -23.94
N MET A 734 12.02 -14.35 -24.06
CA MET A 734 11.41 -13.54 -25.11
C MET A 734 11.87 -12.07 -25.06
N GLN A 735 11.92 -11.47 -23.86
CA GLN A 735 12.45 -10.12 -23.67
C GLN A 735 13.92 -10.01 -24.07
N HIS A 736 14.74 -11.00 -23.73
CA HIS A 736 16.14 -11.04 -24.11
C HIS A 736 16.32 -11.15 -25.62
N LEU A 737 15.57 -12.02 -26.29
CA LEU A 737 15.62 -12.15 -27.76
C LEU A 737 15.17 -10.85 -28.45
N ASN A 738 14.08 -10.22 -27.96
CA ASN A 738 13.62 -8.93 -28.48
C ASN A 738 14.69 -7.84 -28.31
N TYR A 739 15.37 -7.79 -27.17
CA TYR A 739 16.49 -6.87 -26.97
C TYR A 739 17.63 -7.16 -27.97
N CYS A 740 18.01 -8.42 -28.14
CA CYS A 740 19.05 -8.81 -29.08
C CYS A 740 18.70 -8.42 -30.52
N HIS A 741 17.45 -8.61 -30.94
CA HIS A 741 17.00 -8.24 -32.27
C HIS A 741 16.88 -6.72 -32.41
N GLN A 742 16.12 -6.04 -31.56
CA GLN A 742 15.81 -4.61 -31.71
C GLN A 742 17.01 -3.69 -31.44
N VAL A 743 17.92 -4.08 -30.54
CA VAL A 743 19.02 -3.22 -30.08
C VAL A 743 20.37 -3.67 -30.65
N LEU A 744 20.69 -4.97 -30.57
CA LEU A 744 22.01 -5.44 -30.96
C LEU A 744 22.11 -5.70 -32.47
N TRP A 745 21.07 -6.30 -33.07
CA TRP A 745 21.08 -6.73 -34.46
C TRP A 745 19.78 -6.39 -35.21
N PRO A 746 19.38 -5.11 -35.27
CA PRO A 746 18.11 -4.70 -35.91
C PRO A 746 18.09 -4.92 -37.42
N SER A 747 19.24 -5.19 -38.04
CA SER A 747 19.37 -5.45 -39.48
C SER A 747 19.09 -6.90 -39.87
N LEU A 748 18.96 -7.84 -38.92
CA LEU A 748 18.69 -9.24 -39.24
C LEU A 748 17.21 -9.44 -39.58
N ASP A 749 16.96 -10.16 -40.68
CA ASP A 749 15.60 -10.59 -41.04
C ASP A 749 15.15 -11.74 -40.15
N VAL A 750 14.55 -11.37 -39.02
CA VAL A 750 14.00 -12.30 -38.03
C VAL A 750 12.73 -11.74 -37.43
N GLN A 751 11.68 -12.54 -37.40
CA GLN A 751 10.45 -12.28 -36.68
C GLN A 751 10.25 -13.36 -35.63
N MET A 752 9.86 -12.93 -34.43
CA MET A 752 9.70 -13.80 -33.28
C MET A 752 8.34 -13.59 -32.64
N VAL A 753 7.65 -14.67 -32.32
CA VAL A 753 6.39 -14.64 -31.57
C VAL A 753 6.36 -15.72 -30.51
N SER A 754 5.92 -15.36 -29.30
CA SER A 754 5.65 -16.36 -28.27
C SER A 754 4.41 -17.16 -28.67
N VAL A 755 4.59 -18.46 -28.85
CA VAL A 755 3.52 -19.44 -29.09
C VAL A 755 3.32 -20.35 -27.88
N THR A 756 3.79 -19.91 -26.71
CA THR A 756 3.74 -20.65 -25.44
C THR A 756 2.32 -21.13 -25.10
N GLU A 757 1.32 -20.25 -25.22
CA GLU A 757 -0.07 -20.57 -24.91
C GLU A 757 -0.84 -21.16 -26.09
N GLN A 758 -0.29 -21.10 -27.30
CA GLN A 758 -0.93 -21.61 -28.50
C GLN A 758 -0.90 -23.14 -28.55
N TRP A 759 0.10 -23.77 -27.93
CA TRP A 759 0.36 -25.21 -28.05
C TRP A 759 0.30 -25.91 -26.68
N SER A 760 -0.64 -26.84 -26.54
CA SER A 760 -0.54 -27.89 -25.51
C SER A 760 0.47 -28.93 -25.96
N GLN A 761 1.29 -29.44 -25.03
CA GLN A 761 2.37 -30.36 -25.36
C GLN A 761 2.52 -31.43 -24.27
N TYR A 762 2.57 -32.68 -24.70
CA TYR A 762 2.63 -33.85 -23.81
C TYR A 762 3.88 -34.66 -24.11
N ALA A 763 4.68 -34.90 -23.07
CA ALA A 763 5.84 -35.78 -23.14
C ALA A 763 5.40 -37.21 -22.81
N ILE A 764 5.66 -38.14 -23.72
CA ILE A 764 5.37 -39.57 -23.62
C ILE A 764 6.73 -40.26 -23.52
N ALA A 765 7.06 -40.83 -22.37
CA ALA A 765 8.39 -41.34 -22.07
C ALA A 765 8.35 -42.79 -21.57
N GLY A 766 9.35 -43.58 -21.94
CA GLY A 766 9.48 -45.00 -21.58
C GLY A 766 9.67 -45.90 -22.80
N PRO A 767 10.02 -47.18 -22.61
CA PRO A 767 10.25 -48.13 -23.71
C PRO A 767 9.05 -48.27 -24.67
N ASN A 768 7.82 -48.19 -24.17
CA ASN A 768 6.58 -48.28 -24.95
C ASN A 768 6.08 -46.92 -25.50
N SER A 769 6.81 -45.82 -25.27
CA SER A 769 6.41 -44.49 -25.75
C SER A 769 6.16 -44.41 -27.26
N ARG A 770 6.96 -45.12 -28.07
CA ARG A 770 6.76 -45.22 -29.52
C ARG A 770 5.44 -45.87 -29.87
N ASN A 771 5.09 -46.97 -29.21
CA ASN A 771 3.87 -47.72 -29.51
C ASN A 771 2.63 -46.85 -29.27
N VAL A 772 2.62 -46.11 -28.14
CA VAL A 772 1.55 -45.17 -27.82
C VAL A 772 1.46 -44.04 -28.85
N LEU A 773 2.59 -43.44 -29.22
CA LEU A 773 2.58 -42.37 -30.21
C LEU A 773 2.15 -42.89 -31.60
N ALA A 774 2.67 -44.04 -32.04
CA ALA A 774 2.33 -44.66 -33.32
C ALA A 774 0.83 -44.97 -33.42
N ALA A 775 0.20 -45.43 -32.34
CA ALA A 775 -1.24 -45.64 -32.29
C ALA A 775 -2.05 -44.35 -32.49
N LEU A 776 -1.46 -43.18 -32.21
CA LEU A 776 -2.09 -41.88 -32.47
C LEU A 776 -1.78 -41.35 -33.88
N VAL A 777 -0.58 -41.58 -34.42
CA VAL A 777 -0.07 -40.83 -35.58
C VAL A 777 0.29 -41.66 -36.81
N SER A 778 0.17 -42.99 -36.79
CA SER A 778 0.67 -43.87 -37.86
C SER A 778 0.13 -43.58 -39.26
N ASP A 779 -1.10 -43.07 -39.37
CA ASP A 779 -1.68 -42.64 -40.65
C ASP A 779 -1.10 -41.30 -41.18
N TYR A 780 -0.33 -40.60 -40.35
CA TYR A 780 0.11 -39.21 -40.58
C TYR A 780 1.63 -39.02 -40.51
N LEU A 781 2.34 -39.85 -39.74
CA LEU A 781 3.77 -39.74 -39.47
C LEU A 781 4.38 -41.10 -39.13
N ASP A 782 5.42 -41.52 -39.87
CA ASP A 782 6.22 -42.69 -39.50
C ASP A 782 7.16 -42.33 -38.32
N VAL A 783 6.95 -42.99 -37.18
CA VAL A 783 7.73 -42.82 -35.94
C VAL A 783 8.70 -43.99 -35.67
N SER A 784 9.03 -44.78 -36.70
CA SER A 784 10.08 -45.80 -36.69
C SER A 784 11.46 -45.22 -36.32
N ASN A 785 12.42 -46.08 -35.99
CA ASN A 785 13.76 -45.62 -35.62
C ASN A 785 14.48 -44.94 -36.79
N GLU A 786 14.25 -45.47 -37.98
CA GLU A 786 14.83 -45.07 -39.25
C GLU A 786 14.25 -43.73 -39.71
N ALA A 787 12.92 -43.59 -39.71
CA ALA A 787 12.25 -42.37 -40.18
C ALA A 787 12.28 -41.23 -39.14
N PHE A 788 12.18 -41.55 -37.86
CA PHE A 788 12.10 -40.56 -36.77
C PHE A 788 13.18 -40.81 -35.70
N PRO A 789 14.48 -40.72 -36.05
CA PRO A 789 15.61 -41.01 -35.15
C PRO A 789 15.73 -39.98 -34.01
N PHE A 790 16.61 -40.23 -33.04
CA PHE A 790 16.83 -39.32 -31.90
C PHE A 790 17.05 -37.86 -32.35
N MET A 791 16.40 -36.92 -31.66
CA MET A 791 16.33 -35.49 -31.99
C MET A 791 15.65 -35.16 -33.32
N ALA A 792 14.86 -36.05 -33.92
CA ALA A 792 13.97 -35.70 -35.03
C ALA A 792 12.82 -34.79 -34.56
N CYS A 793 12.31 -33.96 -35.46
CA CYS A 793 11.06 -33.24 -35.31
C CYS A 793 10.27 -33.23 -36.62
N ALA A 794 8.95 -33.12 -36.54
CA ALA A 794 8.09 -33.00 -37.71
C ALA A 794 6.89 -32.10 -37.44
N ARG A 795 6.41 -31.45 -38.50
CA ARG A 795 5.09 -30.81 -38.58
C ARG A 795 4.21 -31.69 -39.48
N PHE A 796 2.96 -31.91 -39.07
CA PHE A 796 2.00 -32.72 -39.81
C PHE A 796 0.57 -32.30 -39.45
N GLU A 797 -0.42 -32.87 -40.11
CA GLU A 797 -1.84 -32.71 -39.76
C GLU A 797 -2.36 -34.01 -39.15
N LEU A 798 -2.88 -33.92 -37.93
CA LEU A 798 -3.51 -35.02 -37.19
C LEU A 798 -5.02 -34.81 -37.25
N ASP A 799 -5.75 -35.64 -37.99
CA ASP A 799 -7.22 -35.50 -38.15
C ASP A 799 -7.63 -34.07 -38.62
N GLY A 800 -6.83 -33.45 -39.51
CA GLY A 800 -7.04 -32.08 -40.00
C GLY A 800 -6.60 -30.96 -39.05
N MET A 801 -6.03 -31.29 -37.89
CA MET A 801 -5.47 -30.33 -36.93
C MET A 801 -3.94 -30.24 -37.08
N PRO A 802 -3.34 -29.04 -37.09
CA PRO A 802 -1.89 -28.92 -37.15
C PRO A 802 -1.25 -29.51 -35.89
N ALA A 803 -0.24 -30.35 -36.05
CA ALA A 803 0.47 -31.01 -34.97
C ALA A 803 1.99 -30.94 -35.16
N ARG A 804 2.72 -31.08 -34.05
CA ARG A 804 4.19 -31.14 -34.05
C ARG A 804 4.65 -32.30 -33.19
N ALA A 805 5.55 -33.13 -33.72
CA ALA A 805 6.20 -34.21 -32.95
C ALA A 805 7.69 -33.90 -32.77
N PHE A 806 8.24 -34.29 -31.63
CA PHE A 806 9.65 -34.13 -31.29
C PHE A 806 10.18 -35.40 -30.61
N ARG A 807 11.31 -35.96 -31.04
CA ARG A 807 11.99 -37.06 -30.33
C ARG A 807 13.05 -36.49 -29.39
N VAL A 808 12.58 -35.88 -28.31
CA VAL A 808 13.37 -35.26 -27.24
C VAL A 808 13.03 -35.91 -25.91
N SER A 809 13.98 -35.94 -24.98
CA SER A 809 13.79 -36.57 -23.68
C SER A 809 14.48 -35.80 -22.57
N PHE A 810 13.73 -35.55 -21.49
CA PHE A 810 14.27 -35.04 -20.23
C PHE A 810 14.28 -36.10 -19.11
N SER A 811 13.63 -37.25 -19.33
CA SER A 811 13.55 -38.37 -18.40
C SER A 811 14.73 -39.36 -18.50
N GLY A 812 15.50 -39.28 -19.59
CA GLY A 812 16.54 -40.24 -19.92
C GLY A 812 16.07 -41.53 -20.58
N GLU A 813 14.75 -41.71 -20.71
CA GLU A 813 14.18 -42.80 -21.50
C GLU A 813 14.00 -42.37 -22.96
N ARG A 814 13.72 -43.34 -23.84
CA ARG A 814 13.09 -43.03 -25.13
C ARG A 814 11.83 -42.21 -24.87
N ALA A 815 11.72 -41.04 -25.51
CA ALA A 815 10.58 -40.17 -25.32
C ALA A 815 10.25 -39.38 -26.58
N PHE A 816 8.98 -39.00 -26.66
CA PHE A 816 8.43 -38.16 -27.69
C PHE A 816 7.59 -37.06 -27.06
N GLU A 817 7.57 -35.89 -27.67
CA GLU A 817 6.63 -34.83 -27.33
C GLU A 817 5.70 -34.59 -28.50
N ILE A 818 4.40 -34.58 -28.23
CA ILE A 818 3.35 -34.23 -29.20
C ILE A 818 2.75 -32.89 -28.80
N ALA A 819 2.77 -31.93 -29.71
CA ALA A 819 2.18 -30.61 -29.53
C ALA A 819 0.99 -30.41 -30.47
N VAL A 820 -0.11 -29.90 -29.90
CA VAL A 820 -1.38 -29.61 -30.59
C VAL A 820 -1.90 -28.24 -30.15
N PRO A 821 -2.76 -27.56 -30.94
CA PRO A 821 -3.38 -26.32 -30.52
C PRO A 821 -4.07 -26.49 -29.15
N ALA A 822 -3.91 -25.49 -28.28
CA ALA A 822 -4.25 -25.64 -26.87
C ALA A 822 -5.73 -26.00 -26.62
N GLN A 823 -6.64 -25.61 -27.51
CA GLN A 823 -8.06 -25.98 -27.43
C GLN A 823 -8.30 -27.50 -27.48
N TYR A 824 -7.43 -28.26 -28.17
CA TYR A 824 -7.52 -29.72 -28.28
C TYR A 824 -6.67 -30.48 -27.26
N GLY A 825 -5.89 -29.76 -26.45
CA GLY A 825 -4.92 -30.39 -25.52
C GLY A 825 -5.59 -31.40 -24.58
N LYS A 826 -6.75 -31.05 -24.03
CA LYS A 826 -7.52 -31.95 -23.15
C LYS A 826 -7.91 -33.25 -23.85
N GLU A 827 -8.42 -33.17 -25.07
CA GLU A 827 -8.85 -34.36 -25.82
C GLU A 827 -7.66 -35.25 -26.16
N ILE A 828 -6.56 -34.67 -26.63
CA ILE A 828 -5.35 -35.43 -26.97
C ILE A 828 -4.72 -36.07 -25.73
N PHE A 829 -4.72 -35.40 -24.59
CA PHE A 829 -4.25 -36.01 -23.33
C PHE A 829 -5.07 -37.25 -22.96
N LEU A 830 -6.40 -37.19 -23.06
CA LEU A 830 -7.27 -38.33 -22.77
C LEU A 830 -7.08 -39.46 -23.80
N ARG A 831 -6.99 -39.13 -25.09
CA ARG A 831 -6.77 -40.11 -26.16
C ARG A 831 -5.44 -40.84 -26.00
N LEU A 832 -4.38 -40.14 -25.61
CA LEU A 832 -3.09 -40.76 -25.31
C LEU A 832 -3.16 -41.73 -24.11
N LEU A 833 -3.93 -41.40 -23.08
CA LEU A 833 -4.15 -42.30 -21.94
C LEU A 833 -4.92 -43.56 -22.36
N GLU A 834 -5.93 -43.41 -23.23
CA GLU A 834 -6.70 -44.53 -23.77
C GLU A 834 -5.83 -45.44 -24.64
N LEU A 835 -5.11 -44.88 -25.62
CA LEU A 835 -4.21 -45.62 -26.50
C LEU A 835 -3.04 -46.27 -25.75
N GLY A 836 -2.62 -45.69 -24.62
CA GLY A 836 -1.58 -46.23 -23.76
C GLY A 836 -2.06 -47.23 -22.71
N ALA A 837 -3.38 -47.44 -22.55
CA ALA A 837 -3.92 -48.36 -21.54
C ALA A 837 -3.40 -49.80 -21.66
N PRO A 838 -3.21 -50.39 -22.86
CA PRO A 838 -2.59 -51.72 -23.01
C PRO A 838 -1.15 -51.82 -22.47
N TYR A 839 -0.49 -50.68 -22.27
CA TYR A 839 0.88 -50.57 -21.77
C TYR A 839 0.95 -50.03 -20.34
N ASP A 840 -0.16 -49.95 -19.61
CA ASP A 840 -0.25 -49.38 -18.25
C ASP A 840 0.30 -47.93 -18.18
N ILE A 841 -0.08 -47.11 -19.16
CA ILE A 841 0.37 -45.72 -19.22
C ILE A 841 0.03 -44.96 -17.94
N THR A 842 1.05 -44.32 -17.36
CA THR A 842 0.92 -43.62 -16.08
C THR A 842 1.12 -42.12 -16.24
N PRO A 843 0.12 -41.28 -15.93
CA PRO A 843 0.35 -39.85 -15.84
C PRO A 843 1.30 -39.54 -14.68
N TYR A 844 2.27 -38.66 -14.91
CA TYR A 844 3.23 -38.27 -13.89
C TYR A 844 3.45 -36.76 -13.84
N GLY A 845 3.75 -36.27 -12.64
CA GLY A 845 3.89 -34.84 -12.36
C GLY A 845 5.34 -34.35 -12.35
N THR A 846 5.52 -33.10 -11.93
CA THR A 846 6.85 -32.46 -11.87
C THR A 846 7.80 -33.13 -10.88
N GLU A 847 7.29 -33.80 -9.84
CA GLU A 847 8.15 -34.47 -8.85
C GLU A 847 8.77 -35.73 -9.42
N ALA A 848 7.98 -36.58 -10.08
CA ALA A 848 8.48 -37.74 -10.82
C ALA A 848 9.43 -37.33 -11.96
N LEU A 849 9.11 -36.25 -12.69
CA LEU A 849 10.03 -35.66 -13.67
C LEU A 849 11.35 -35.22 -13.00
N GLY A 850 11.27 -34.67 -11.79
CA GLY A 850 12.40 -34.28 -10.95
C GLY A 850 13.30 -35.46 -10.60
N VAL A 851 12.74 -36.61 -10.24
CA VAL A 851 13.51 -37.85 -10.00
C VAL A 851 14.17 -38.32 -11.29
N LEU A 852 13.41 -38.46 -12.38
CA LEU A 852 13.89 -39.00 -13.65
C LEU A 852 15.05 -38.18 -14.23
N ARG A 853 14.99 -36.85 -14.14
CA ARG A 853 16.06 -35.97 -14.61
C ARG A 853 17.28 -36.00 -13.69
N LEU A 854 17.09 -36.17 -12.37
CA LEU A 854 18.19 -36.29 -11.41
C LEU A 854 18.98 -37.58 -11.61
N GLU A 855 18.29 -38.69 -11.89
CA GLU A 855 18.93 -39.96 -12.25
C GLU A 855 19.85 -39.83 -13.48
N LYS A 856 19.60 -38.85 -14.35
CA LYS A 856 20.41 -38.55 -15.55
C LYS A 856 21.38 -37.38 -15.37
N GLY A 857 21.44 -36.75 -14.20
CA GLY A 857 22.29 -35.58 -13.98
C GLY A 857 21.90 -34.33 -14.77
N HIS A 858 20.67 -34.26 -15.26
CA HIS A 858 20.20 -33.11 -16.00
C HIS A 858 19.98 -31.90 -15.07
N SER A 859 20.53 -30.76 -15.47
CA SER A 859 20.32 -29.48 -14.79
C SER A 859 18.90 -28.96 -15.01
N SER A 860 18.36 -28.25 -14.02
CA SER A 860 17.09 -27.54 -14.14
C SER A 860 17.13 -26.24 -13.32
N GLY A 861 15.97 -25.67 -12.98
CA GLY A 861 15.85 -24.41 -12.24
C GLY A 861 16.80 -24.26 -11.04
N PRO A 862 16.93 -25.24 -10.13
CA PRO A 862 17.84 -25.15 -8.98
C PRO A 862 19.32 -25.02 -9.35
N GLU A 863 19.75 -25.67 -10.44
CA GLU A 863 21.12 -25.58 -10.95
C GLU A 863 21.34 -24.29 -11.77
N ILE A 864 20.31 -23.79 -12.46
CA ILE A 864 20.36 -22.54 -13.24
C ILE A 864 19.94 -21.33 -12.37
N SER A 865 20.68 -21.14 -11.28
CA SER A 865 20.40 -20.17 -10.20
C SER A 865 20.70 -18.71 -10.56
N GLY A 866 21.34 -18.48 -11.71
CA GLY A 866 21.83 -17.16 -12.13
C GLY A 866 23.27 -16.87 -11.69
N GLN A 867 23.88 -17.74 -10.89
CA GLN A 867 25.28 -17.67 -10.47
C GLN A 867 26.14 -18.82 -11.02
N THR A 868 25.55 -19.68 -11.85
CA THR A 868 26.21 -20.82 -12.47
C THR A 868 26.58 -20.54 -13.92
N THR A 869 27.80 -20.86 -14.29
CA THR A 869 28.29 -20.78 -15.67
C THR A 869 27.97 -22.06 -16.41
N ALA A 870 28.08 -22.03 -17.74
CA ALA A 870 27.99 -23.27 -18.53
C ALA A 870 29.04 -24.30 -18.13
N ARG A 871 30.21 -23.89 -17.63
CA ARG A 871 31.28 -24.81 -17.19
C ARG A 871 30.92 -25.50 -15.88
N ASP A 872 30.39 -24.74 -14.94
CA ASP A 872 29.93 -25.23 -13.63
C ASP A 872 28.92 -26.36 -13.82
N LEU A 873 28.03 -26.23 -14.80
CA LEU A 873 26.98 -27.22 -15.11
C LEU A 873 27.43 -28.35 -16.05
N GLY A 874 28.72 -28.43 -16.41
CA GLY A 874 29.25 -29.47 -17.30
C GLY A 874 29.04 -29.21 -18.79
N PHE A 875 28.46 -28.07 -19.18
CA PHE A 875 28.24 -27.67 -20.57
C PHE A 875 29.41 -26.90 -21.20
N GLY A 876 30.56 -26.81 -20.52
CA GLY A 876 31.72 -26.05 -21.01
C GLY A 876 32.19 -26.46 -22.43
N ARG A 877 32.05 -27.75 -22.79
CA ARG A 877 32.38 -28.25 -24.13
C ARG A 877 31.42 -27.78 -25.23
N MET A 878 30.21 -27.35 -24.88
CA MET A 878 29.23 -26.80 -25.82
C MET A 878 29.53 -25.36 -26.22
N MET A 879 30.35 -24.65 -25.43
CA MET A 879 30.75 -23.28 -25.73
C MET A 879 31.60 -23.25 -27.00
N SER A 880 31.07 -22.63 -28.07
CA SER A 880 31.76 -22.63 -29.36
C SER A 880 33.08 -21.89 -29.30
N LYS A 881 34.12 -22.48 -29.91
CA LYS A 881 35.40 -21.80 -30.19
C LYS A 881 35.45 -21.18 -31.58
N LYS A 882 34.43 -21.43 -32.42
CA LYS A 882 34.41 -21.08 -33.85
C LYS A 882 33.52 -19.89 -34.20
N LYS A 883 32.71 -19.41 -33.26
CA LYS A 883 31.81 -18.27 -33.44
C LYS A 883 31.75 -17.43 -32.18
N ASP A 884 31.29 -16.19 -32.32
CA ASP A 884 30.93 -15.37 -31.18
C ASP A 884 29.53 -15.75 -30.64
N PHE A 885 29.26 -15.36 -29.38
CA PHE A 885 27.95 -15.46 -28.75
C PHE A 885 27.86 -14.58 -27.51
N ILE A 886 26.63 -14.29 -27.09
CA ILE A 886 26.37 -13.51 -25.88
C ILE A 886 27.03 -14.18 -24.67
N GLY A 887 27.84 -13.42 -23.94
CA GLY A 887 28.56 -13.91 -22.76
C GLY A 887 29.91 -14.56 -23.03
N ARG A 888 30.32 -14.76 -24.29
CA ARG A 888 31.59 -15.45 -24.62
C ARG A 888 32.81 -14.82 -23.94
N VAL A 889 32.93 -13.50 -24.02
CA VAL A 889 34.08 -12.76 -23.49
C VAL A 889 34.12 -12.80 -21.96
N LEU A 890 33.03 -12.42 -21.29
CA LEU A 890 33.03 -12.33 -19.83
C LEU A 890 32.98 -13.68 -19.13
N ALA A 891 32.54 -14.75 -19.81
CA ALA A 891 32.71 -16.13 -19.33
C ALA A 891 34.17 -16.58 -19.27
N GLY A 892 35.10 -15.82 -19.88
CA GLY A 892 36.54 -16.09 -19.86
C GLY A 892 37.31 -15.44 -18.70
N ARG A 893 36.65 -14.68 -17.82
CA ARG A 893 37.30 -14.04 -16.66
C ARG A 893 37.93 -15.08 -15.74
N GLU A 894 39.07 -14.74 -15.14
CA GLU A 894 39.87 -15.63 -14.29
C GLU A 894 39.04 -16.39 -13.24
N ALA A 895 38.22 -15.69 -12.47
CA ALA A 895 37.35 -16.31 -11.44
C ALA A 895 36.25 -17.24 -11.99
N LEU A 896 35.86 -17.11 -13.27
CA LEU A 896 34.88 -17.99 -13.92
C LEU A 896 35.52 -19.21 -14.57
N ILE A 897 36.86 -19.25 -14.64
CA ILE A 897 37.62 -20.35 -15.24
C ILE A 897 38.54 -21.03 -14.22
N ALA A 898 38.55 -20.54 -12.97
CA ALA A 898 39.36 -21.07 -11.87
C ALA A 898 39.08 -22.58 -11.63
N PRO A 899 40.11 -23.42 -11.44
CA PRO A 899 39.95 -24.85 -11.17
C PRO A 899 39.08 -25.16 -9.95
N GLU A 900 39.12 -24.30 -8.93
CA GLU A 900 38.40 -24.46 -7.65
C GLU A 900 36.93 -24.03 -7.75
N ARG A 901 36.50 -23.49 -8.90
CA ARG A 901 35.13 -23.04 -9.08
C ARG A 901 34.13 -24.18 -8.85
N PRO A 902 32.99 -23.94 -8.16
CA PRO A 902 31.99 -24.97 -7.93
C PRO A 902 31.52 -25.63 -9.23
N SER A 903 31.55 -26.95 -9.24
CA SER A 903 31.18 -27.79 -10.39
C SER A 903 30.06 -28.75 -10.00
N LEU A 904 29.19 -29.06 -10.96
CA LEU A 904 28.06 -29.96 -10.79
C LEU A 904 28.55 -31.40 -10.61
N VAL A 905 28.19 -32.00 -9.49
CA VAL A 905 28.53 -33.39 -9.14
C VAL A 905 27.28 -34.15 -8.71
N GLY A 906 27.37 -35.49 -8.75
CA GLY A 906 26.38 -36.35 -8.11
C GLY A 906 26.72 -36.54 -6.63
N LEU A 907 25.69 -36.68 -5.81
CA LEU A 907 25.79 -36.91 -4.37
C LEU A 907 24.90 -38.10 -3.98
N LYS A 908 25.46 -39.00 -3.17
CA LYS A 908 24.80 -40.18 -2.61
C LYS A 908 25.17 -40.30 -1.13
N PRO A 909 24.28 -40.70 -0.21
CA PRO A 909 24.66 -40.94 1.17
C PRO A 909 25.58 -42.16 1.29
N VAL A 910 26.49 -42.12 2.25
CA VAL A 910 27.37 -43.26 2.54
C VAL A 910 26.54 -44.45 3.05
N ASN A 911 25.54 -44.17 3.89
CA ASN A 911 24.50 -45.14 4.25
C ASN A 911 23.27 -44.92 3.36
N ALA A 912 22.88 -45.94 2.59
CA ALA A 912 21.85 -45.84 1.56
C ALA A 912 20.46 -45.43 2.11
N ASP A 913 20.19 -45.73 3.38
CA ASP A 913 18.92 -45.42 4.06
C ASP A 913 18.85 -43.97 4.56
N GLU A 914 19.97 -43.25 4.58
CA GLU A 914 20.00 -41.85 5.04
C GLU A 914 19.37 -40.91 4.03
N LYS A 915 18.65 -39.92 4.56
CA LYS A 915 17.98 -38.88 3.79
C LYS A 915 18.72 -37.57 3.91
N PHE A 916 18.88 -36.88 2.79
CA PHE A 916 19.34 -35.49 2.74
C PHE A 916 18.46 -34.65 1.83
N PHE A 917 18.63 -33.34 1.90
CA PHE A 917 17.78 -32.39 1.22
C PHE A 917 18.57 -31.37 0.42
N SER A 918 17.92 -30.82 -0.60
CA SER A 918 18.39 -29.63 -1.31
C SER A 918 18.59 -28.46 -0.33
N GLY A 919 19.66 -27.70 -0.50
CA GLY A 919 20.08 -26.61 0.37
C GLY A 919 21.06 -27.00 1.48
N ALA A 920 21.36 -28.28 1.68
CA ALA A 920 22.40 -28.69 2.62
C ALA A 920 23.79 -28.23 2.13
N HIS A 921 24.60 -27.72 3.05
CA HIS A 921 25.95 -27.24 2.76
C HIS A 921 26.97 -28.39 2.84
N ILE A 922 27.96 -28.34 1.96
CA ILE A 922 28.98 -29.37 1.83
C ILE A 922 30.24 -28.91 2.56
N LEU A 923 30.67 -29.71 3.52
CA LEU A 923 31.84 -29.45 4.36
C LEU A 923 32.81 -30.62 4.27
N ASN A 924 34.08 -30.37 4.60
CA ASN A 924 34.99 -31.45 4.97
C ASN A 924 34.44 -32.20 6.20
N VAL A 925 34.64 -33.52 6.28
CA VAL A 925 34.02 -34.40 7.29
C VAL A 925 34.22 -33.93 8.74
N ARG A 926 35.39 -33.35 9.04
CA ARG A 926 35.77 -32.90 10.39
C ARG A 926 35.71 -31.37 10.57
N ALA A 927 35.26 -30.63 9.57
CA ALA A 927 35.21 -29.18 9.64
C ALA A 927 34.05 -28.71 10.54
N THR A 928 34.27 -27.59 11.22
CA THR A 928 33.21 -26.86 11.89
C THR A 928 32.28 -26.22 10.86
N PRO A 929 30.94 -26.22 11.09
CA PRO A 929 29.98 -25.67 10.15
C PRO A 929 29.99 -24.14 10.19
N THR A 930 30.99 -23.54 9.53
CA THR A 930 31.17 -22.10 9.37
C THR A 930 31.20 -21.76 7.89
N SER A 931 30.93 -20.50 7.55
CA SER A 931 30.98 -20.01 6.16
C SER A 931 32.35 -20.22 5.51
N ASP A 932 33.43 -20.11 6.28
CA ASP A 932 34.81 -20.30 5.78
C ASP A 932 35.10 -21.75 5.36
N ASN A 933 34.35 -22.72 5.91
CA ASN A 933 34.50 -24.14 5.62
C ASN A 933 33.51 -24.65 4.57
N ASP A 934 32.62 -23.79 4.07
CA ASP A 934 31.62 -24.14 3.07
C ASP A 934 32.28 -24.38 1.70
N GLN A 935 32.16 -25.62 1.21
CA GLN A 935 32.69 -26.04 -0.09
C GLN A 935 31.62 -26.11 -1.17
N GLY A 936 30.40 -25.68 -0.89
CA GLY A 936 29.29 -25.70 -1.83
C GLY A 936 28.03 -26.30 -1.23
N TYR A 937 27.07 -26.67 -2.06
CA TYR A 937 25.75 -27.08 -1.57
C TYR A 937 25.05 -28.07 -2.48
N VAL A 938 24.10 -28.80 -1.89
CA VAL A 938 23.17 -29.67 -2.60
C VAL A 938 22.15 -28.80 -3.33
N THR A 939 22.15 -28.80 -4.66
CA THR A 939 21.20 -28.03 -5.46
C THR A 939 19.84 -28.73 -5.53
N SER A 940 19.84 -30.05 -5.62
CA SER A 940 18.65 -30.88 -5.81
C SER A 940 18.82 -32.23 -5.13
N ALA A 941 17.76 -32.79 -4.54
CA ALA A 941 17.77 -34.11 -3.91
C ALA A 941 16.41 -34.79 -4.08
N ALA A 942 16.42 -36.10 -4.33
CA ALA A 942 15.20 -36.90 -4.39
C ALA A 942 15.51 -38.38 -4.10
N TYR A 943 14.50 -39.14 -3.69
CA TYR A 943 14.62 -40.59 -3.60
C TYR A 943 14.50 -41.22 -4.98
N SER A 944 15.46 -42.07 -5.36
CA SER A 944 15.41 -42.85 -6.59
C SER A 944 14.98 -44.29 -6.27
N PRO A 945 13.82 -44.76 -6.76
CA PRO A 945 13.41 -46.15 -6.59
C PRO A 945 14.27 -47.13 -7.41
N HIS A 946 14.99 -46.66 -8.43
CA HIS A 946 15.89 -47.49 -9.24
C HIS A 946 17.25 -47.72 -8.58
N ILE A 947 17.72 -46.73 -7.83
CA ILE A 947 18.96 -46.84 -7.04
C ILE A 947 18.68 -47.39 -5.63
N GLY A 948 17.44 -47.25 -5.14
CA GLY A 948 17.05 -47.64 -3.78
C GLY A 948 17.62 -46.72 -2.70
N SER A 949 17.92 -45.46 -3.04
CA SER A 949 18.54 -44.50 -2.13
C SER A 949 18.21 -43.05 -2.50
N TRP A 950 18.41 -42.13 -1.56
CA TRP A 950 18.41 -40.70 -1.86
C TRP A 950 19.62 -40.35 -2.74
N ILE A 951 19.36 -39.63 -3.82
CA ILE A 951 20.38 -39.10 -4.73
C ILE A 951 20.22 -37.60 -4.86
N GLY A 952 21.27 -36.93 -5.28
CA GLY A 952 21.24 -35.49 -5.46
C GLY A 952 22.28 -34.98 -6.42
N LEU A 953 22.08 -33.73 -6.82
CA LEU A 953 23.08 -32.92 -7.49
C LEU A 953 23.56 -31.85 -6.52
N GLY A 954 24.82 -31.46 -6.67
CA GLY A 954 25.40 -30.36 -5.91
C GLY A 954 26.45 -29.61 -6.70
N LEU A 955 26.66 -28.36 -6.31
CA LEU A 955 27.76 -27.54 -6.82
C LEU A 955 28.85 -27.57 -5.75
N VAL A 956 29.96 -28.24 -6.04
CA VAL A 956 31.05 -28.44 -5.08
C VAL A 956 32.34 -27.84 -5.63
N SER A 957 33.03 -27.05 -4.81
CA SER A 957 34.33 -26.45 -5.10
C SER A 957 35.32 -27.53 -5.56
N GLY A 958 35.90 -27.36 -6.75
CA GLY A 958 36.78 -28.35 -7.38
C GLY A 958 36.13 -29.72 -7.67
N GLY A 959 34.79 -29.81 -7.68
CA GLY A 959 34.05 -31.07 -7.63
C GLY A 959 34.36 -32.07 -8.74
N MET A 960 34.76 -31.61 -9.93
CA MET A 960 35.12 -32.48 -11.06
C MET A 960 36.28 -33.44 -10.74
N GLY A 961 37.23 -33.02 -9.89
CA GLY A 961 38.40 -33.79 -9.49
C GLY A 961 38.22 -34.60 -8.19
N ARG A 962 37.05 -34.51 -7.55
CA ARG A 962 36.81 -35.01 -6.17
C ARG A 962 35.92 -36.25 -6.11
N LYS A 963 35.76 -36.96 -7.23
CA LYS A 963 34.93 -38.17 -7.30
C LYS A 963 35.46 -39.25 -6.34
N GLY A 964 34.57 -39.86 -5.59
CA GLY A 964 34.86 -40.86 -4.56
C GLY A 964 35.06 -40.28 -3.17
N GLU A 965 35.28 -38.97 -3.04
CA GLU A 965 35.50 -38.30 -1.75
C GLU A 965 34.23 -38.34 -0.88
N ILE A 966 34.42 -38.58 0.42
CA ILE A 966 33.36 -38.47 1.43
C ILE A 966 33.38 -37.07 2.01
N VAL A 967 32.23 -36.40 1.96
CA VAL A 967 31.98 -35.06 2.50
C VAL A 967 30.85 -35.11 3.53
N ARG A 968 30.73 -34.06 4.33
CA ARG A 968 29.64 -33.87 5.29
C ARG A 968 28.61 -32.92 4.68
N ALA A 969 27.35 -33.34 4.65
CA ALA A 969 26.22 -32.49 4.29
C ALA A 969 25.54 -31.98 5.56
N HIS A 970 25.68 -30.69 5.83
CA HIS A 970 25.15 -30.04 7.01
C HIS A 970 23.96 -29.14 6.67
N ASP A 971 22.86 -29.34 7.37
CA ASP A 971 21.61 -28.59 7.23
C ASP A 971 21.16 -28.06 8.60
N PRO A 972 21.56 -26.84 8.96
CA PRO A 972 21.28 -26.29 10.28
C PRO A 972 19.79 -25.98 10.50
N VAL A 973 19.00 -25.84 9.43
CA VAL A 973 17.57 -25.49 9.52
C VAL A 973 16.73 -26.72 9.83
N ARG A 974 17.06 -27.86 9.22
CA ARG A 974 16.35 -29.14 9.42
C ARG A 974 17.09 -30.08 10.37
N ASN A 975 18.17 -29.62 11.00
CA ASN A 975 19.04 -30.40 11.87
C ASN A 975 19.58 -31.67 11.18
N GLY A 976 19.90 -31.57 9.90
CA GLY A 976 20.47 -32.64 9.10
C GLY A 976 21.99 -32.62 9.15
N ASP A 977 22.62 -33.78 9.36
CA ASP A 977 24.06 -33.91 9.39
C ASP A 977 24.49 -35.33 9.02
N ILE A 978 24.78 -35.53 7.74
CA ILE A 978 25.10 -36.87 7.22
C ILE A 978 26.34 -36.86 6.33
N ARG A 979 26.87 -38.05 6.03
CA ARG A 979 28.01 -38.21 5.13
C ARG A 979 27.52 -38.54 3.72
N LEU A 980 27.99 -37.79 2.75
CA LEU A 980 27.73 -38.02 1.32
C LEU A 980 29.03 -38.42 0.62
N GLN A 981 28.93 -39.25 -0.40
CA GLN A 981 29.98 -39.53 -1.37
C GLN A 981 29.75 -38.68 -2.63
N ILE A 982 30.79 -37.97 -3.06
CA ILE A 982 30.82 -37.29 -4.36
C ILE A 982 30.96 -38.36 -5.45
N CYS A 983 30.08 -38.35 -6.44
CA CYS A 983 30.05 -39.34 -7.52
C CYS A 983 29.71 -38.70 -8.88
N SER A 984 29.51 -39.53 -9.89
CA SER A 984 29.02 -39.07 -11.20
C SER A 984 27.64 -38.41 -11.04
N PRO A 985 27.36 -37.28 -11.70
CA PRO A 985 26.01 -36.71 -11.71
C PRO A 985 25.00 -37.61 -12.44
N VAL A 986 25.47 -38.56 -13.26
CA VAL A 986 24.61 -39.52 -13.97
C VAL A 986 24.59 -40.84 -13.19
N PHE A 987 23.44 -41.18 -12.62
CA PHE A 987 23.24 -42.36 -11.76
C PHE A 987 22.69 -43.57 -12.53
N VAL A 988 21.87 -43.32 -13.55
CA VAL A 988 21.21 -44.38 -14.34
C VAL A 988 21.58 -44.22 -15.81
N ASP A 989 21.99 -45.32 -16.45
CA ASP A 989 22.32 -45.39 -17.88
C ASP A 989 23.38 -44.33 -18.29
N PRO A 990 24.60 -44.36 -17.74
CA PRO A 990 25.62 -43.35 -18.01
C PRO A 990 26.01 -43.24 -19.50
N GLU A 991 25.89 -44.33 -20.26
CA GLU A 991 26.18 -44.37 -21.70
C GLU A 991 25.04 -43.79 -22.57
N GLY A 992 23.84 -43.64 -22.01
CA GLY A 992 22.70 -43.02 -22.68
C GLY A 992 22.04 -43.91 -23.74
N GLU A 993 22.12 -45.23 -23.59
CA GLU A 993 21.63 -46.21 -24.57
C GLU A 993 20.10 -46.16 -24.65
N LYS A 994 19.41 -46.07 -23.50
CA LYS A 994 17.94 -46.08 -23.44
C LYS A 994 17.30 -44.89 -24.16
N LEU A 995 17.96 -43.73 -24.10
CA LEU A 995 17.51 -42.48 -24.70
C LEU A 995 17.64 -42.50 -26.23
N ARG A 996 18.74 -43.07 -26.74
CA ARG A 996 19.00 -43.17 -28.17
C ARG A 996 18.14 -44.26 -28.81
N GLY A 997 17.87 -45.32 -28.04
CA GLY A 997 16.86 -46.32 -28.30
C GLY A 997 17.28 -47.38 -29.31
#